data_AF-A0A931P3X0-F1
#
_entry.id   AF-A0A931P3X0-F1
#
_cell.length_a   1.000
_cell.length_b   1.000
_cell.length_c   1.000
_cell.angle_alpha   90.00
_cell.angle_beta   90.00
_cell.angle_gamma   90.00
#
_symmetry.space_group_name_H-M   'P 1'
#
loop_
_entity.id
_entity.type
_entity.pdbx_description
1 polymer ?
#
loop_
_entity_poly.entity_id
_entity_poly.type
_entity_poly.pdbx_seq_one_letter_code
_entity_poly.pdbx_strand_id
1 'polypeptide(L)'
;MPLTESFVHLWESLTMMIDMRCPHCGTSYRLKQELAGRQVKCRACQGAFTVEEPEIADDDLMSIQMPPVREPSRAFTSELPSTKEFSSPKIKTAENPPRPPAKPVRKGPKVDELGFLLHDDDDEDHHTSQPFRSSAKSAEPDPHDEAELLRQAARRGAEALYEPRKPKPRKAAAKQGPGAATVLIRLGIGVGGIAVAAGLVYFGVRMLSSAGIRAALAGLPYEIQAEFEQSSDTPLGSPAPPEAKIDQSLPVRDLSKHRKLLKDLISDFEAMGNAIAQINDAQSAEAQKPNIDQISQRLQGLQSRVRSDNIFQPNPKEDQILSKEFGKPLRAAGEKIRDQLRRLQSVSNFPLAMSGAMSQVNFGLSQMERQFISKGELPPGDKYAEIRVGGLKSEEEREYVQDLITELANPRASRKKTSSLAATRYAIWPVESLSQLSRSINFGKVIRTSGKEIWVVADPISKDTLAERRAKREAAVAETKARTEQAKKENEERVADARRASGEVDIPKDADDITRGLLMATRSTNPLQRRQGVELLSRAALGDRKAEVLAAMENMLDESDPFALRTVVTVISKCDVPGQLDVLHKALKNRSIRDDVIGELADRKSPDSVKPLVMAFDRFGNEPIVKALIAYGPSIESELIPFLGDAREEVRKGVCEVLAGIGGDETLAAMKKLPPDSSFFVRNAAAETITRIQSRKVLTGDKAKEPEPKKYETTGTGKIVISPNRKSSAGSGKASGPQP
;
A
#
# COMPACT_ATOMS: atom_id res chain seq x y z
N MET A 1 -13.54 47.81 -45.60
CA MET A 1 -13.15 46.68 -46.46
C MET A 1 -12.61 45.56 -45.57
N PRO A 2 -12.94 44.29 -45.87
CA PRO A 2 -13.15 43.17 -44.92
C PRO A 2 -11.82 42.45 -44.55
N LEU A 3 -11.63 41.82 -43.38
CA LEU A 3 -12.17 40.57 -42.78
C LEU A 3 -11.75 39.25 -43.46
N THR A 4 -11.42 38.26 -42.61
CA THR A 4 -11.15 36.80 -42.79
C THR A 4 -9.78 36.45 -43.43
N GLU A 5 -8.94 35.52 -42.97
CA GLU A 5 -9.10 34.16 -42.43
C GLU A 5 -7.82 33.76 -41.67
N SER A 6 -7.88 33.17 -40.47
CA SER A 6 -6.75 32.41 -39.86
C SER A 6 -7.17 31.50 -38.68
N PHE A 7 -8.46 31.15 -38.55
CA PHE A 7 -8.99 30.51 -37.33
C PHE A 7 -9.66 29.12 -37.52
N VAL A 8 -9.19 28.28 -38.47
CA VAL A 8 -9.84 26.98 -38.76
C VAL A 8 -8.95 25.73 -38.62
N HIS A 9 -7.62 25.81 -38.49
CA HIS A 9 -6.75 24.62 -38.61
C HIS A 9 -6.57 23.71 -37.37
N LEU A 10 -7.50 23.66 -36.40
CA LEU A 10 -7.34 22.78 -35.22
C LEU A 10 -8.51 21.84 -34.88
N TRP A 11 -9.48 21.67 -35.80
CA TRP A 11 -10.59 20.70 -35.66
C TRP A 11 -10.56 19.55 -36.71
N GLU A 12 -9.40 19.25 -37.29
CA GLU A 12 -9.24 18.35 -38.44
C GLU A 12 -8.78 16.90 -38.10
N SER A 13 -8.95 16.41 -36.86
CA SER A 13 -8.37 15.11 -36.46
C SER A 13 -9.34 14.09 -35.85
N LEU A 14 -10.63 14.19 -36.19
CA LEU A 14 -11.60 13.09 -36.05
C LEU A 14 -12.18 12.76 -37.43
N THR A 15 -11.31 12.36 -38.35
CA THR A 15 -11.74 11.82 -39.64
C THR A 15 -12.25 10.40 -39.41
N MET A 16 -13.55 10.18 -39.64
CA MET A 16 -14.11 8.82 -39.63
C MET A 16 -13.42 8.01 -40.75
N MET A 17 -13.03 6.78 -40.43
CA MET A 17 -12.39 5.86 -41.39
C MET A 17 -13.46 4.91 -41.92
N ILE A 18 -13.52 4.75 -43.25
CA ILE A 18 -14.42 3.83 -43.95
C ILE A 18 -13.68 2.50 -44.15
N ASP A 19 -14.24 1.40 -43.65
CA ASP A 19 -13.75 0.03 -43.89
C ASP A 19 -14.46 -0.54 -45.14
N MET A 20 -13.71 -0.88 -46.18
CA MET A 20 -14.27 -1.45 -47.42
C MET A 20 -13.38 -2.56 -48.02
N ARG A 21 -13.92 -3.39 -48.92
CA ARG A 21 -13.17 -4.44 -49.63
C ARG A 21 -13.08 -4.14 -51.12
N CYS A 22 -11.91 -4.35 -51.73
CA CYS A 22 -11.74 -4.16 -53.17
C CYS A 22 -12.60 -5.17 -53.96
N PRO A 23 -13.44 -4.75 -54.91
CA PRO A 23 -14.35 -5.64 -55.63
C PRO A 23 -13.62 -6.61 -56.58
N HIS A 24 -12.37 -6.32 -56.97
CA HIS A 24 -11.61 -7.17 -57.88
C HIS A 24 -10.87 -8.32 -57.19
N CYS A 25 -10.39 -8.12 -55.96
CA CYS A 25 -9.55 -9.11 -55.27
C CYS A 25 -9.93 -9.40 -53.81
N GLY A 26 -10.93 -8.70 -53.25
CA GLY A 26 -11.42 -8.89 -51.89
C GLY A 26 -10.55 -8.30 -50.77
N THR A 27 -9.41 -7.67 -51.08
CA THR A 27 -8.51 -7.08 -50.06
C THR A 27 -9.23 -5.95 -49.31
N SER A 28 -9.20 -5.99 -47.97
CA SER A 28 -9.80 -4.97 -47.11
C SER A 28 -8.89 -3.73 -46.95
N TYR A 29 -9.49 -2.56 -47.02
CA TYR A 29 -8.85 -1.26 -46.86
C TYR A 29 -9.63 -0.40 -45.86
N ARG A 30 -8.88 0.35 -45.06
CA ARG A 30 -9.42 1.39 -44.17
C ARG A 30 -9.02 2.75 -44.75
N LEU A 31 -9.96 3.43 -45.38
CA LEU A 31 -9.76 4.68 -46.13
C LEU A 31 -10.33 5.87 -45.35
N LYS A 32 -9.77 7.07 -45.55
CA LYS A 32 -10.36 8.30 -44.99
C LYS A 32 -11.69 8.61 -45.67
N GLN A 33 -12.65 9.17 -44.93
CA GLN A 33 -13.95 9.58 -45.48
C GLN A 33 -13.86 10.57 -46.66
N GLU A 34 -12.80 11.39 -46.74
CA GLU A 34 -12.53 12.28 -47.89
C GLU A 34 -12.36 11.54 -49.23
N LEU A 35 -12.13 10.22 -49.19
CA LEU A 35 -12.02 9.38 -50.38
C LEU A 35 -13.37 8.78 -50.79
N ALA A 36 -14.44 8.97 -50.02
CA ALA A 36 -15.80 8.61 -50.43
C ALA A 36 -16.15 9.30 -51.76
N GLY A 37 -16.77 8.55 -52.68
CA GLY A 37 -17.09 8.98 -54.04
C GLY A 37 -15.89 9.09 -55.00
N ARG A 38 -14.64 8.90 -54.55
CA ARG A 38 -13.44 8.99 -55.42
C ARG A 38 -12.97 7.62 -55.90
N GLN A 39 -12.36 7.57 -57.09
CA GLN A 39 -11.67 6.37 -57.58
C GLN A 39 -10.31 6.20 -56.92
N VAL A 40 -10.08 5.02 -56.35
CA VAL A 40 -8.82 4.62 -55.74
C VAL A 40 -8.31 3.35 -56.40
N LYS A 41 -6.97 3.22 -56.52
CA LYS A 41 -6.34 2.02 -57.06
C LYS A 41 -6.02 1.04 -55.93
N CYS A 42 -6.44 -0.21 -56.08
CA CYS A 42 -6.11 -1.29 -55.16
C CYS A 42 -4.59 -1.52 -55.14
N ARG A 43 -3.96 -1.49 -53.96
CA ARG A 43 -2.52 -1.78 -53.84
C ARG A 43 -2.16 -3.23 -54.20
N ALA A 44 -3.09 -4.17 -54.06
CA ALA A 44 -2.84 -5.59 -54.32
C ALA A 44 -2.96 -5.93 -55.81
N CYS A 45 -4.09 -5.60 -56.45
CA CYS A 45 -4.34 -5.99 -57.84
C CYS A 45 -4.25 -4.83 -58.86
N GLN A 46 -3.96 -3.61 -58.41
CA GLN A 46 -3.90 -2.38 -59.23
C GLN A 46 -5.21 -1.97 -59.93
N GLY A 47 -6.31 -2.72 -59.74
CA GLY A 47 -7.63 -2.36 -60.24
C GLY A 47 -8.16 -1.08 -59.58
N ALA A 48 -8.68 -0.15 -60.39
CA ALA A 48 -9.32 1.08 -59.91
C ALA A 48 -10.78 0.80 -59.54
N PHE A 49 -11.21 1.24 -58.37
CA PHE A 49 -12.60 1.13 -57.92
C PHE A 49 -13.02 2.40 -57.17
N THR A 50 -14.31 2.70 -57.19
CA THR A 50 -14.88 3.87 -56.51
C THR A 50 -15.22 3.51 -55.06
N VAL A 51 -14.86 4.38 -54.11
CA VAL A 51 -15.28 4.24 -52.72
C VAL A 51 -16.74 4.66 -52.62
N GLU A 52 -17.63 3.76 -52.19
CA GLU A 52 -19.04 4.10 -51.98
C GLU A 52 -19.18 5.09 -50.82
N GLU A 53 -19.95 6.16 -51.03
CA GLU A 53 -20.28 7.11 -49.98
C GLU A 53 -21.30 6.45 -49.06
N PRO A 54 -21.02 6.32 -47.75
CA PRO A 54 -21.94 5.65 -46.84
C PRO A 54 -23.26 6.44 -46.81
N GLU A 55 -24.35 5.82 -47.28
CA GLU A 55 -25.69 6.36 -47.09
C GLU A 55 -25.95 6.41 -45.58
N ILE A 56 -25.90 7.61 -45.01
CA ILE A 56 -26.38 7.86 -43.66
C ILE A 56 -27.90 7.73 -43.78
N ALA A 57 -28.45 6.60 -43.37
CA ALA A 57 -29.89 6.42 -43.33
C ALA A 57 -30.49 7.49 -42.39
N ASP A 58 -31.37 8.34 -42.91
CA ASP A 58 -32.06 9.41 -42.18
C ASP A 58 -32.97 8.89 -41.03
N ASP A 59 -33.11 7.58 -40.87
CA ASP A 59 -33.96 6.93 -39.86
C ASP A 59 -33.37 6.92 -38.43
N ASP A 60 -32.08 7.21 -38.24
CA ASP A 60 -31.43 7.21 -36.91
C ASP A 60 -31.46 8.58 -36.18
N LEU A 61 -32.13 9.60 -36.74
CA LEU A 61 -32.32 10.91 -36.09
C LEU A 61 -33.72 11.16 -35.51
N MET A 62 -34.66 10.19 -35.58
CA MET A 62 -36.07 10.40 -35.17
C MET A 62 -36.62 9.48 -34.05
N SER A 63 -35.78 8.76 -33.30
CA SER A 63 -36.24 7.82 -32.26
C SER A 63 -35.71 8.10 -30.84
N ILE A 64 -35.72 9.37 -30.42
CA ILE A 64 -35.76 9.73 -28.99
C ILE A 64 -37.18 10.19 -28.65
N GLN A 65 -38.09 9.23 -28.41
CA GLN A 65 -39.37 9.53 -27.76
C GLN A 65 -39.13 9.79 -26.27
N MET A 66 -39.33 11.04 -25.86
CA MET A 66 -39.50 11.41 -24.45
C MET A 66 -40.73 10.68 -23.88
N PRO A 67 -40.66 10.09 -22.68
CA PRO A 67 -41.85 9.53 -22.03
C PRO A 67 -42.84 10.65 -21.70
N PRO A 68 -44.17 10.39 -21.75
CA PRO A 68 -45.16 11.43 -21.59
C PRO A 68 -45.15 12.02 -20.18
N VAL A 69 -45.15 13.35 -20.13
CA VAL A 69 -45.36 14.17 -18.94
C VAL A 69 -46.76 13.86 -18.39
N ARG A 70 -46.84 13.32 -17.17
CA ARG A 70 -48.11 13.24 -16.43
C ARG A 70 -48.47 14.62 -15.91
N GLU A 71 -49.53 15.19 -16.46
CA GLU A 71 -50.20 16.37 -15.91
C GLU A 71 -50.97 16.03 -14.61
N PRO A 72 -51.13 17.01 -13.70
CA PRO A 72 -51.74 16.82 -12.39
C PRO A 72 -53.27 16.86 -12.48
N SER A 73 -53.93 15.73 -12.20
CA SER A 73 -55.39 15.71 -12.02
C SER A 73 -55.77 16.31 -10.66
N ARG A 74 -56.59 17.36 -10.71
CA ARG A 74 -57.16 18.07 -9.58
C ARG A 74 -58.62 17.62 -9.37
N ALA A 75 -58.93 17.26 -8.13
CA ALA A 75 -60.19 17.42 -7.39
C ALA A 75 -61.48 16.64 -7.77
N PHE A 76 -61.85 15.75 -6.83
CA PHE A 76 -63.13 15.62 -6.11
C PHE A 76 -64.43 15.16 -6.79
N THR A 77 -64.99 14.06 -6.26
CA THR A 77 -66.36 13.93 -5.68
C THR A 77 -66.39 12.59 -4.91
N SER A 78 -66.42 12.63 -3.57
CA SER A 78 -67.57 12.30 -2.71
C SER A 78 -68.29 10.99 -3.04
N GLU A 79 -68.07 9.95 -2.22
CA GLU A 79 -69.15 9.08 -1.71
C GLU A 79 -68.64 8.25 -0.52
N LEU A 80 -69.32 8.41 0.63
CA LEU A 80 -69.20 7.60 1.84
C LEU A 80 -69.76 6.19 1.57
N PRO A 81 -69.26 5.16 2.27
CA PRO A 81 -70.17 4.57 3.25
C PRO A 81 -69.52 4.13 4.58
N SER A 82 -70.26 4.43 5.64
CA SER A 82 -70.63 3.53 6.74
C SER A 82 -69.53 2.83 7.54
N THR A 83 -69.36 3.35 8.75
CA THR A 83 -68.82 2.70 9.95
C THR A 83 -69.23 1.24 10.12
N LYS A 84 -68.25 0.34 10.25
CA LYS A 84 -68.38 -0.87 11.07
C LYS A 84 -67.16 -1.05 11.96
N GLU A 85 -67.49 -1.33 13.21
CA GLU A 85 -66.67 -1.52 14.38
C GLU A 85 -65.50 -2.50 14.15
N PHE A 86 -64.29 -2.10 14.56
CA PHE A 86 -63.23 -3.05 14.87
C PHE A 86 -62.84 -2.93 16.33
N SER A 87 -63.32 -3.92 17.08
CA SER A 87 -62.95 -4.20 18.46
C SER A 87 -61.52 -4.74 18.54
N SER A 88 -60.83 -4.38 19.62
CA SER A 88 -59.47 -4.76 19.99
C SER A 88 -59.21 -6.28 19.96
N PRO A 89 -58.00 -6.76 19.59
CA PRO A 89 -57.62 -8.13 19.88
C PRO A 89 -57.08 -8.25 21.31
N LYS A 90 -57.79 -9.07 22.10
CA LYS A 90 -57.37 -9.58 23.40
C LYS A 90 -56.08 -10.40 23.27
N ILE A 91 -55.14 -10.12 24.17
CA ILE A 91 -54.02 -10.97 24.55
C ILE A 91 -54.59 -12.33 25.01
N LYS A 92 -54.15 -13.42 24.38
CA LYS A 92 -54.29 -14.77 24.90
C LYS A 92 -52.90 -15.42 24.97
N THR A 93 -52.47 -15.60 26.21
CA THR A 93 -51.50 -16.60 26.65
C THR A 93 -51.95 -17.99 26.19
N ALA A 94 -51.06 -18.74 25.55
CA ALA A 94 -51.23 -20.16 25.30
C ALA A 94 -49.90 -20.88 25.56
N GLU A 95 -49.99 -21.81 26.50
CA GLU A 95 -48.97 -22.71 27.00
C GLU A 95 -48.54 -23.71 25.91
N ASN A 96 -47.24 -23.98 25.80
CA ASN A 96 -46.70 -25.07 24.98
C ASN A 96 -46.66 -26.38 25.79
N PRO A 97 -47.28 -27.49 25.32
CA PRO A 97 -47.15 -28.79 25.96
C PRO A 97 -45.86 -29.56 25.56
N PRO A 98 -45.48 -30.60 26.32
CA PRO A 98 -44.13 -31.15 26.35
C PRO A 98 -43.83 -32.12 25.19
N ARG A 99 -42.55 -32.16 24.79
CA ARG A 99 -41.99 -33.07 23.79
C ARG A 99 -41.78 -34.48 24.39
N PRO A 100 -42.22 -35.58 23.73
CA PRO A 100 -42.10 -36.94 24.27
C PRO A 100 -40.68 -37.53 24.12
N PRO A 101 -40.32 -38.56 24.93
CA PRO A 101 -38.96 -39.11 25.01
C PRO A 101 -38.65 -40.25 24.02
N ALA A 102 -37.33 -40.33 23.75
CA ALA A 102 -36.47 -41.30 23.06
C ALA A 102 -36.95 -42.74 22.71
N LYS A 103 -36.33 -43.28 21.65
CA LYS A 103 -35.95 -44.71 21.57
C LYS A 103 -34.50 -44.91 21.11
N PRO A 104 -33.84 -46.02 21.53
CA PRO A 104 -32.40 -46.23 21.45
C PRO A 104 -32.01 -47.16 20.29
N VAL A 105 -30.80 -46.99 19.73
CA VAL A 105 -30.23 -47.96 18.78
C VAL A 105 -28.78 -48.31 19.14
N ARG A 106 -28.69 -49.50 19.76
CA ARG A 106 -27.75 -50.63 19.63
C ARG A 106 -26.22 -50.45 19.75
N LYS A 107 -25.71 -51.32 20.63
CA LYS A 107 -24.32 -51.70 20.96
C LYS A 107 -23.72 -52.66 19.91
N GLY A 108 -22.41 -52.52 19.66
CA GLY A 108 -21.41 -53.60 19.45
C GLY A 108 -21.48 -54.45 18.17
N PRO A 109 -20.36 -55.10 17.75
CA PRO A 109 -19.42 -55.76 18.66
C PRO A 109 -17.91 -55.46 18.45
N LYS A 110 -17.15 -55.75 19.51
CA LYS A 110 -15.72 -56.09 19.48
C LYS A 110 -15.57 -57.56 19.05
N VAL A 111 -14.50 -57.90 18.31
CA VAL A 111 -13.79 -59.19 18.42
C VAL A 111 -12.30 -58.95 18.10
N ASP A 112 -11.48 -59.81 18.68
CA ASP A 112 -10.04 -59.78 18.91
C ASP A 112 -9.15 -60.27 17.75
N GLU A 113 -7.85 -60.00 17.90
CA GLU A 113 -6.67 -60.87 17.74
C GLU A 113 -6.39 -61.74 16.48
N LEU A 114 -5.09 -61.74 16.12
CA LEU A 114 -4.30 -62.69 15.31
C LEU A 114 -4.55 -62.62 13.78
N GLY A 115 -3.57 -62.70 12.89
CA GLY A 115 -2.14 -62.97 12.92
C GLY A 115 -1.64 -63.07 11.46
N PHE A 116 -0.32 -63.02 11.28
CA PHE A 116 0.48 -63.58 10.16
C PHE A 116 -0.21 -63.92 8.83
N LEU A 117 0.30 -63.36 7.72
CA LEU A 117 0.73 -64.16 6.57
C LEU A 117 1.63 -63.36 5.61
N LEU A 118 2.80 -63.94 5.37
CA LEU A 118 3.74 -63.69 4.29
C LEU A 118 3.04 -63.84 2.92
N HIS A 119 3.43 -63.03 1.94
CA HIS A 119 3.37 -63.36 0.52
C HIS A 119 4.68 -62.88 -0.11
N ASP A 120 5.63 -63.82 -0.15
CA ASP A 120 6.62 -63.95 -1.22
C ASP A 120 5.96 -64.66 -2.41
N ASP A 121 6.72 -64.83 -3.50
CA ASP A 121 6.44 -65.42 -4.82
C ASP A 121 6.12 -64.34 -5.88
N ASP A 122 7.11 -63.88 -6.65
CA ASP A 122 7.90 -64.55 -7.72
C ASP A 122 7.18 -64.61 -9.07
N ASP A 123 7.98 -64.27 -10.08
CA ASP A 123 7.92 -64.63 -11.50
C ASP A 123 6.77 -64.10 -12.39
N GLU A 124 7.15 -63.29 -13.38
CA GLU A 124 7.18 -63.75 -14.77
C GLU A 124 7.92 -62.76 -15.69
N ASP A 125 9.08 -63.22 -16.18
CA ASP A 125 9.78 -62.74 -17.37
C ASP A 125 8.97 -63.05 -18.64
N HIS A 126 8.87 -62.11 -19.58
CA HIS A 126 8.93 -62.45 -21.01
C HIS A 126 9.36 -61.27 -21.92
N HIS A 127 10.57 -61.45 -22.46
CA HIS A 127 11.03 -61.18 -23.82
C HIS A 127 10.44 -60.00 -24.64
N THR A 128 11.33 -59.13 -25.14
CA THR A 128 11.65 -59.14 -26.58
C THR A 128 12.94 -58.39 -26.92
N SER A 129 13.84 -59.14 -27.53
CA SER A 129 15.09 -58.78 -28.21
C SER A 129 14.86 -58.03 -29.53
N GLN A 130 15.77 -57.13 -29.93
CA GLN A 130 16.55 -57.25 -31.18
C GLN A 130 17.68 -56.19 -31.30
N PRO A 131 18.72 -56.44 -32.12
CA PRO A 131 20.08 -55.92 -31.92
C PRO A 131 20.54 -54.92 -32.99
N PHE A 132 21.57 -54.12 -32.67
CA PHE A 132 22.43 -53.49 -33.69
C PHE A 132 23.90 -53.69 -33.35
N ARG A 133 24.60 -54.40 -34.24
CA ARG A 133 26.07 -54.46 -34.37
C ARG A 133 26.55 -53.23 -35.14
N SER A 134 27.61 -52.58 -34.67
CA SER A 134 28.83 -52.37 -35.46
C SER A 134 29.95 -51.68 -34.67
N SER A 135 31.01 -52.47 -34.42
CA SER A 135 32.43 -52.16 -34.62
C SER A 135 32.94 -50.71 -34.46
N ALA A 136 33.76 -50.47 -33.44
CA ALA A 136 34.91 -49.55 -33.54
C ALA A 136 36.02 -49.99 -32.59
N LYS A 137 37.23 -50.08 -33.15
CA LYS A 137 38.47 -50.55 -32.54
C LYS A 137 38.94 -49.65 -31.41
N SER A 138 39.49 -50.30 -30.40
CA SER A 138 40.31 -49.77 -29.32
C SER A 138 41.56 -49.05 -29.82
N ALA A 139 41.84 -47.89 -29.23
CA ALA A 139 43.15 -47.26 -29.17
C ALA A 139 43.31 -46.66 -27.76
N GLU A 140 44.26 -47.18 -26.99
CA GLU A 140 44.69 -46.62 -25.71
C GLU A 140 45.47 -45.31 -25.94
N PRO A 141 45.33 -44.28 -25.10
CA PRO A 141 46.13 -43.07 -25.19
C PRO A 141 47.46 -43.20 -24.43
N ASP A 142 48.48 -42.62 -25.04
CA ASP A 142 49.89 -42.58 -24.64
C ASP A 142 50.09 -41.74 -23.34
N PRO A 143 50.82 -42.24 -22.31
CA PRO A 143 51.01 -41.55 -21.02
C PRO A 143 51.92 -40.30 -21.07
N HIS A 144 52.34 -39.84 -22.25
CA HIS A 144 53.23 -38.68 -22.37
C HIS A 144 52.54 -37.30 -22.52
N ASP A 145 51.22 -37.24 -22.75
CA ASP A 145 50.49 -35.97 -22.97
C ASP A 145 49.91 -35.32 -21.70
N GLU A 146 49.88 -36.01 -20.56
CA GLU A 146 49.28 -35.49 -19.32
C GLU A 146 50.20 -34.48 -18.60
N ALA A 147 51.53 -34.63 -18.76
CA ALA A 147 52.52 -33.72 -18.18
C ALA A 147 52.63 -32.37 -18.93
N GLU A 148 52.32 -32.35 -20.23
CA GLU A 148 52.31 -31.15 -21.08
C GLU A 148 51.07 -30.29 -20.79
N LEU A 149 49.92 -30.93 -20.56
CA LEU A 149 48.65 -30.28 -20.21
C LEU A 149 48.69 -29.62 -18.82
N LEU A 150 49.35 -30.26 -17.84
CA LEU A 150 49.54 -29.67 -16.51
C LEU A 150 50.51 -28.47 -16.52
N ARG A 151 51.50 -28.46 -17.43
CA ARG A 151 52.40 -27.31 -17.63
C ARG A 151 51.73 -26.14 -18.36
N GLN A 152 50.80 -26.41 -19.28
CA GLN A 152 50.00 -25.36 -19.93
C GLN A 152 48.95 -24.73 -18.99
N ALA A 153 48.39 -25.50 -18.06
CA ALA A 153 47.47 -24.97 -17.04
C ALA A 153 48.16 -24.03 -16.04
N ALA A 154 49.42 -24.32 -15.65
CA ALA A 154 50.20 -23.46 -14.75
C ALA A 154 50.62 -22.11 -15.37
N ARG A 155 50.77 -22.03 -16.70
CA ARG A 155 51.14 -20.79 -17.41
C ARG A 155 49.98 -19.81 -17.61
N ARG A 156 48.72 -20.27 -17.54
CA ARG A 156 47.53 -19.40 -17.69
C ARG A 156 47.04 -18.78 -16.38
N GLY A 157 47.63 -19.14 -15.23
CA GLY A 157 47.23 -18.65 -13.90
C GLY A 157 47.88 -17.34 -13.45
N ALA A 158 48.84 -16.76 -14.20
CA ALA A 158 49.65 -15.63 -13.74
C ALA A 158 49.34 -14.26 -14.39
N GLU A 159 48.42 -14.17 -15.35
CA GLU A 159 48.04 -12.91 -16.01
C GLU A 159 46.52 -12.77 -16.16
N ALA A 160 45.84 -12.22 -15.14
CA ALA A 160 44.51 -11.62 -15.29
C ALA A 160 44.14 -10.75 -14.09
N LEU A 161 44.77 -9.57 -13.99
CA LEU A 161 44.19 -8.38 -13.37
C LEU A 161 43.29 -7.70 -14.41
N TYR A 162 41.97 -7.81 -14.29
CA TYR A 162 40.94 -6.78 -14.55
C TYR A 162 39.54 -7.43 -14.66
N GLU A 163 38.52 -6.75 -14.12
CA GLU A 163 37.10 -7.16 -14.10
C GLU A 163 36.51 -7.48 -15.49
N PRO A 164 35.46 -8.32 -15.54
CA PRO A 164 34.31 -7.92 -16.33
C PRO A 164 32.93 -8.15 -15.69
N ARG A 165 32.03 -7.26 -16.12
CA ARG A 165 30.60 -7.17 -15.83
C ARG A 165 29.81 -8.44 -16.22
N LYS A 166 28.85 -8.79 -15.37
CA LYS A 166 27.88 -9.89 -15.54
C LYS A 166 26.93 -9.68 -16.75
N PRO A 167 26.64 -10.70 -17.57
CA PRO A 167 25.47 -10.71 -18.44
C PRO A 167 24.23 -11.28 -17.72
N LYS A 168 23.06 -10.68 -17.98
CA LYS A 168 21.74 -11.17 -17.53
C LYS A 168 21.27 -12.36 -18.39
N PRO A 169 20.68 -13.42 -17.81
CA PRO A 169 19.99 -14.43 -18.61
C PRO A 169 18.54 -14.02 -18.93
N ARG A 170 18.17 -14.17 -20.20
CA ARG A 170 16.80 -14.18 -20.71
C ARG A 170 16.07 -15.41 -20.16
N LYS A 171 14.88 -15.24 -19.59
CA LYS A 171 13.94 -16.35 -19.32
C LYS A 171 12.83 -16.37 -20.36
N ALA A 172 12.62 -17.55 -20.92
CA ALA A 172 11.56 -17.91 -21.83
C ALA A 172 10.19 -17.94 -21.12
N ALA A 173 9.15 -17.60 -21.87
CA ALA A 173 7.77 -17.59 -21.43
C ALA A 173 7.15 -18.99 -21.47
N ALA A 174 6.55 -19.42 -20.36
CA ALA A 174 5.63 -20.55 -20.30
C ALA A 174 4.22 -20.04 -20.01
N LYS A 175 3.28 -20.39 -20.90
CA LYS A 175 1.85 -20.07 -20.81
C LYS A 175 1.18 -20.95 -19.75
N GLN A 176 0.46 -20.36 -18.81
CA GLN A 176 -0.61 -21.01 -18.05
C GLN A 176 -1.80 -20.04 -17.95
N GLY A 177 -2.99 -20.53 -18.27
CA GLY A 177 -4.23 -19.74 -18.36
C GLY A 177 -4.80 -19.34 -16.99
N PRO A 178 -5.67 -18.31 -16.90
CA PRO A 178 -6.14 -17.83 -15.61
C PRO A 178 -7.45 -18.49 -15.17
N GLY A 179 -7.45 -18.98 -13.93
CA GLY A 179 -8.65 -19.19 -13.12
C GLY A 179 -9.10 -17.91 -12.41
N ALA A 180 -10.38 -17.87 -12.01
CA ALA A 180 -11.14 -16.69 -11.59
C ALA A 180 -10.60 -15.89 -10.38
N ALA A 181 -9.67 -16.43 -9.57
CA ALA A 181 -9.11 -15.74 -8.40
C ALA A 181 -8.14 -14.59 -8.74
N THR A 182 -7.53 -14.60 -9.93
CA THR A 182 -6.58 -13.56 -10.38
C THR A 182 -7.25 -12.22 -10.69
N VAL A 183 -8.58 -12.21 -10.88
CA VAL A 183 -9.36 -10.99 -11.18
C VAL A 183 -9.51 -10.10 -9.94
N LEU A 184 -9.65 -10.68 -8.75
CA LEU A 184 -9.80 -9.92 -7.50
C LEU A 184 -8.48 -9.32 -7.00
N ILE A 185 -7.35 -10.00 -7.21
CA ILE A 185 -6.02 -9.47 -6.85
C ILE A 185 -5.57 -8.37 -7.84
N ARG A 186 -5.93 -8.47 -9.13
CA ARG A 186 -5.64 -7.40 -10.11
C ARG A 186 -6.45 -6.12 -9.87
N LEU A 187 -7.69 -6.22 -9.37
CA LEU A 187 -8.50 -5.06 -8.98
C LEU A 187 -7.87 -4.24 -7.84
N GLY A 188 -7.14 -4.88 -6.91
CA GLY A 188 -6.45 -4.18 -5.81
C GLY A 188 -5.26 -3.33 -6.27
N ILE A 189 -4.56 -3.70 -7.35
CA ILE A 189 -3.36 -2.98 -7.82
C ILE A 189 -3.75 -1.74 -8.66
N GLY A 190 -4.92 -1.74 -9.32
CA GLY A 190 -5.46 -0.56 -9.99
C GLY A 190 -5.90 0.55 -9.01
N VAL A 191 -6.38 0.17 -7.82
CA VAL A 191 -6.80 1.12 -6.75
C VAL A 191 -5.61 1.92 -6.21
N GLY A 192 -4.42 1.32 -6.16
CA GLY A 192 -3.20 1.96 -5.65
C GLY A 192 -2.78 3.20 -6.43
N GLY A 193 -2.81 3.16 -7.76
CA GLY A 193 -2.42 4.31 -8.60
C GLY A 193 -3.33 5.52 -8.40
N ILE A 194 -4.63 5.30 -8.25
CA ILE A 194 -5.61 6.37 -8.05
C ILE A 194 -5.60 6.90 -6.62
N ALA A 195 -5.35 6.06 -5.61
CA ALA A 195 -5.14 6.49 -4.22
C ALA A 195 -3.86 7.32 -4.06
N VAL A 196 -2.78 6.94 -4.76
CA VAL A 196 -1.53 7.71 -4.79
C VAL A 196 -1.77 9.06 -5.48
N ALA A 197 -2.42 9.09 -6.65
CA ALA A 197 -2.79 10.34 -7.31
C ALA A 197 -3.65 11.25 -6.40
N ALA A 198 -4.56 10.67 -5.62
CA ALA A 198 -5.42 11.39 -4.67
C ALA A 198 -4.65 12.02 -3.50
N GLY A 199 -3.76 11.26 -2.87
CA GLY A 199 -2.88 11.76 -1.82
C GLY A 199 -1.97 12.90 -2.31
N LEU A 200 -1.57 12.87 -3.59
CA LEU A 200 -0.70 13.86 -4.20
C LEU A 200 -1.42 15.16 -4.56
N VAL A 201 -2.66 15.08 -5.08
CA VAL A 201 -3.50 16.28 -5.26
C VAL A 201 -3.77 16.94 -3.91
N TYR A 202 -4.07 16.15 -2.86
CA TYR A 202 -4.24 16.68 -1.50
C TYR A 202 -2.96 17.37 -0.98
N PHE A 203 -1.79 16.74 -1.14
CA PHE A 203 -0.55 17.22 -0.56
C PHE A 203 0.08 18.39 -1.34
N GLY A 204 0.03 18.37 -2.68
CA GLY A 204 0.45 19.49 -3.52
C GLY A 204 -0.31 20.78 -3.19
N VAL A 205 -1.60 20.65 -2.90
CA VAL A 205 -2.47 21.76 -2.50
C VAL A 205 -2.22 22.22 -1.06
N ARG A 206 -1.89 21.30 -0.15
CA ARG A 206 -1.46 21.66 1.21
C ARG A 206 -0.16 22.45 1.17
N MET A 207 0.78 22.08 0.30
CA MET A 207 2.06 22.78 0.12
C MET A 207 1.93 24.12 -0.59
N LEU A 208 1.10 24.27 -1.62
CA LEU A 208 0.86 25.58 -2.26
C LEU A 208 0.12 26.58 -1.33
N SER A 209 -0.38 26.11 -0.18
CA SER A 209 -0.92 26.97 0.86
C SER A 209 0.18 27.69 1.64
N SER A 210 -0.08 28.94 2.03
CA SER A 210 0.83 29.72 2.90
C SER A 210 1.08 29.06 4.27
N ALA A 211 0.28 28.07 4.66
CA ALA A 211 0.44 27.30 5.90
C ALA A 211 1.33 26.05 5.70
N GLY A 212 1.28 25.40 4.54
CA GLY A 212 2.07 24.19 4.26
C GLY A 212 3.55 24.46 4.06
N ILE A 213 3.92 25.55 3.37
CA ILE A 213 5.33 25.94 3.28
C ILE A 213 5.86 26.51 4.60
N ARG A 214 5.03 27.18 5.41
CA ARG A 214 5.42 27.59 6.77
C ARG A 214 5.75 26.37 7.65
N ALA A 215 4.94 25.32 7.58
CA ALA A 215 5.21 24.06 8.28
C ALA A 215 6.43 23.30 7.70
N ALA A 216 6.68 23.37 6.39
CA ALA A 216 7.83 22.74 5.75
C ALA A 216 9.16 23.50 5.98
N LEU A 217 9.11 24.82 6.19
CA LEU A 217 10.26 25.66 6.54
C LEU A 217 10.55 25.65 8.06
N ALA A 218 9.60 25.21 8.89
CA ALA A 218 9.78 25.04 10.33
C ALA A 218 10.64 23.80 10.70
N GLY A 219 11.19 23.07 9.74
CA GLY A 219 12.13 21.96 9.94
C GLY A 219 13.60 22.38 10.13
N LEU A 220 13.85 23.58 10.65
CA LEU A 220 15.18 24.06 11.04
C LEU A 220 15.39 23.83 12.56
N PRO A 221 16.64 23.70 13.03
CA PRO A 221 16.94 23.26 14.39
C PRO A 221 16.29 24.14 15.47
N TYR A 222 15.96 23.48 16.59
CA TYR A 222 15.09 23.86 17.71
C TYR A 222 15.43 25.19 18.44
N GLU A 223 16.52 25.88 18.09
CA GLU A 223 17.02 27.06 18.81
C GLU A 223 16.37 28.40 18.44
N ILE A 224 15.40 28.41 17.51
CA ILE A 224 14.61 29.62 17.18
C ILE A 224 13.16 29.54 17.70
N GLN A 225 12.73 28.39 18.25
CA GLN A 225 11.36 28.22 18.76
C GLN A 225 11.14 28.81 20.16
N ALA A 226 12.20 29.10 20.93
CA ALA A 226 12.09 29.53 22.32
C ALA A 226 11.66 31.00 22.53
N GLU A 227 11.71 31.86 21.50
CA GLU A 227 11.31 33.28 21.65
C GLU A 227 9.83 33.56 21.30
N PHE A 228 9.12 32.61 20.69
CA PHE A 228 7.73 32.82 20.28
C PHE A 228 6.69 32.28 21.28
N GLU A 229 7.07 31.35 22.16
CA GLU A 229 6.16 30.71 23.13
C GLU A 229 6.08 31.42 24.50
N GLN A 230 6.84 32.50 24.74
CA GLN A 230 6.80 33.26 26.01
C GLN A 230 5.82 34.45 26.03
N SER A 231 4.90 34.61 25.06
CA SER A 231 3.99 35.78 25.01
C SER A 231 2.49 35.48 25.18
N SER A 232 2.12 34.34 25.76
CA SER A 232 0.71 33.96 25.92
C SER A 232 -0.04 34.56 27.13
N ASP A 233 0.63 35.33 27.99
CA ASP A 233 -0.05 36.07 29.07
C ASP A 233 -0.25 37.54 28.70
N THR A 234 -1.23 37.82 27.84
CA THR A 234 -1.78 39.18 27.69
C THR A 234 -3.18 39.24 28.31
N PRO A 235 -3.47 40.20 29.21
CA PRO A 235 -4.76 40.31 29.86
C PRO A 235 -5.87 40.67 28.85
N LEU A 236 -7.06 40.11 29.04
CA LEU A 236 -8.29 40.46 28.31
C LEU A 236 -8.50 41.98 28.36
N GLY A 237 -8.25 42.68 27.24
CA GLY A 237 -8.47 44.12 27.14
C GLY A 237 -7.53 44.87 26.18
N SER A 238 -6.43 44.26 25.74
CA SER A 238 -5.56 44.90 24.74
C SER A 238 -6.19 44.86 23.34
N PRO A 239 -6.22 45.98 22.59
CA PRO A 239 -6.67 45.96 21.20
C PRO A 239 -5.79 44.99 20.41
N ALA A 240 -6.42 44.18 19.56
CA ALA A 240 -5.71 43.25 18.68
C ALA A 240 -4.55 43.99 18.00
N PRO A 241 -3.34 43.38 17.94
CA PRO A 241 -2.20 44.02 17.29
C PRO A 241 -2.64 44.44 15.88
N PRO A 242 -2.38 45.69 15.47
CA PRO A 242 -2.84 46.17 14.17
C PRO A 242 -2.33 45.19 13.12
N GLU A 243 -3.26 44.59 12.35
CA GLU A 243 -2.93 43.69 11.26
C GLU A 243 -1.77 44.33 10.50
N ALA A 244 -0.61 43.66 10.49
CA ALA A 244 0.57 44.17 9.83
C ALA A 244 0.15 44.49 8.39
N LYS A 245 0.05 45.78 8.07
CA LYS A 245 -0.35 46.24 6.75
C LYS A 245 0.72 45.71 5.81
N ILE A 246 0.41 44.61 5.13
CA ILE A 246 1.27 44.03 4.12
C ILE A 246 1.54 45.15 3.14
N ASP A 247 2.79 45.57 3.06
CA ASP A 247 3.19 46.70 2.23
C ASP A 247 2.87 46.34 0.77
N GLN A 248 1.76 46.91 0.29
CA GLN A 248 1.29 46.69 -1.07
C GLN A 248 2.24 47.34 -2.09
N SER A 249 3.28 48.07 -1.67
CA SER A 249 4.19 48.76 -2.58
C SER A 249 5.28 47.87 -3.19
N LEU A 250 5.42 46.60 -2.78
CA LEU A 250 6.42 45.71 -3.37
C LEU A 250 6.21 45.55 -4.89
N PRO A 251 7.26 45.76 -5.72
CA PRO A 251 7.16 45.59 -7.16
C PRO A 251 6.87 44.13 -7.52
N VAL A 252 6.08 43.92 -8.57
CA VAL A 252 5.77 42.60 -9.11
C VAL A 252 7.06 41.99 -9.68
N ARG A 253 7.49 40.86 -9.14
CA ARG A 253 8.68 40.13 -9.62
C ARG A 253 8.37 39.37 -10.90
N ASP A 254 9.41 38.83 -11.54
CA ASP A 254 9.22 37.94 -12.68
C ASP A 254 8.51 36.64 -12.26
N LEU A 255 7.33 36.41 -12.85
CA LEU A 255 6.47 35.25 -12.60
C LEU A 255 6.64 34.14 -13.65
N SER A 256 7.62 34.23 -14.56
CA SER A 256 7.85 33.26 -15.63
C SER A 256 7.92 31.80 -15.14
N LYS A 257 8.63 31.54 -14.03
CA LYS A 257 8.74 30.22 -13.40
C LYS A 257 7.39 29.72 -12.87
N HIS A 258 6.64 30.56 -12.17
CA HIS A 258 5.29 30.22 -11.68
C HIS A 258 4.32 29.94 -12.82
N ARG A 259 4.34 30.77 -13.87
CA ARG A 259 3.51 30.57 -15.07
C ARG A 259 3.80 29.23 -15.73
N LYS A 260 5.08 28.87 -15.89
CA LYS A 260 5.48 27.57 -16.45
C LYS A 260 4.97 26.43 -15.59
N LEU A 261 5.15 26.52 -14.27
CA LEU A 261 4.70 25.48 -13.35
C LEU A 261 3.18 25.29 -13.36
N LEU A 262 2.41 26.38 -13.39
CA LEU A 262 0.94 26.30 -13.45
C LEU A 262 0.46 25.74 -14.80
N LYS A 263 1.12 26.07 -15.91
CA LYS A 263 0.84 25.47 -17.22
C LYS A 263 1.10 23.96 -17.21
N ASP A 264 2.24 23.54 -16.66
CA ASP A 264 2.57 22.12 -16.53
C ASP A 264 1.53 21.40 -15.66
N LEU A 265 1.12 21.99 -14.53
CA LEU A 265 0.09 21.44 -13.64
C LEU A 265 -1.28 21.30 -14.31
N ILE A 266 -1.73 22.33 -15.03
CA ILE A 266 -3.02 22.31 -15.75
C ILE A 266 -3.00 21.21 -16.82
N SER A 267 -1.91 21.12 -17.59
CA SER A 267 -1.71 20.08 -18.60
C SER A 267 -1.78 18.67 -18.01
N ASP A 268 -1.15 18.46 -16.84
CA ASP A 268 -1.20 17.19 -16.13
C ASP A 268 -2.61 16.85 -15.61
N PHE A 269 -3.38 17.83 -15.15
CA PHE A 269 -4.78 17.60 -14.76
C PHE A 269 -5.70 17.32 -15.94
N GLU A 270 -5.51 17.99 -17.07
CA GLU A 270 -6.25 17.68 -18.30
C GLU A 270 -5.92 16.27 -18.80
N ALA A 271 -4.65 15.87 -18.77
CA ALA A 271 -4.21 14.52 -19.10
C ALA A 271 -4.83 13.49 -18.14
N MET A 272 -4.88 13.79 -16.83
CA MET A 272 -5.53 12.92 -15.84
C MET A 272 -7.03 12.78 -16.14
N GLY A 273 -7.73 13.88 -16.38
CA GLY A 273 -9.14 13.87 -16.77
C GLY A 273 -9.40 13.04 -18.02
N ASN A 274 -8.54 13.15 -19.04
CA ASN A 274 -8.62 12.34 -20.26
C ASN A 274 -8.37 10.85 -19.99
N ALA A 275 -7.38 10.50 -19.17
CA ALA A 275 -7.10 9.10 -18.82
C ALA A 275 -8.28 8.46 -18.08
N ILE A 276 -8.88 9.18 -17.12
CA ILE A 276 -10.08 8.73 -16.39
C ILE A 276 -11.30 8.62 -17.33
N ALA A 277 -11.43 9.51 -18.31
CA ALA A 277 -12.49 9.44 -19.31
C ALA A 277 -12.43 8.17 -20.19
N GLN A 278 -11.25 7.56 -20.34
CA GLN A 278 -11.07 6.32 -21.11
C GLN A 278 -11.38 5.05 -20.29
N ILE A 279 -11.70 5.18 -19.00
CA ILE A 279 -12.05 4.05 -18.14
C ILE A 279 -13.57 3.82 -18.21
N ASN A 280 -14.01 2.72 -18.81
CA ASN A 280 -15.43 2.34 -18.90
C ASN A 280 -15.76 1.09 -18.08
N ASP A 281 -14.74 0.30 -17.76
CA ASP A 281 -14.83 -1.00 -17.10
C ASP A 281 -13.48 -1.32 -16.40
N ALA A 282 -13.40 -2.48 -15.74
CA ALA A 282 -12.19 -2.90 -15.05
C ALA A 282 -10.98 -3.13 -15.98
N GLN A 283 -11.21 -3.56 -17.22
CA GLN A 283 -10.13 -3.86 -18.18
C GLN A 283 -9.51 -2.57 -18.73
N SER A 284 -10.33 -1.60 -19.09
CA SER A 284 -9.91 -0.26 -19.47
C SER A 284 -9.26 0.50 -18.31
N ALA A 285 -9.68 0.27 -17.05
CA ALA A 285 -8.98 0.78 -15.88
C ALA A 285 -7.52 0.26 -15.81
N GLU A 286 -7.32 -1.05 -15.96
CA GLU A 286 -5.97 -1.63 -15.94
C GLU A 286 -5.14 -1.16 -17.16
N ALA A 287 -5.77 -0.96 -18.33
CA ALA A 287 -5.11 -0.41 -19.50
C ALA A 287 -4.65 1.05 -19.33
N GLN A 288 -5.40 1.86 -18.56
CA GLN A 288 -5.07 3.26 -18.29
C GLN A 288 -4.11 3.47 -17.11
N LYS A 289 -3.90 2.45 -16.29
CA LYS A 289 -2.99 2.49 -15.15
C LYS A 289 -1.59 3.06 -15.46
N PRO A 290 -0.85 2.61 -16.50
CA PRO A 290 0.47 3.20 -16.80
C PRO A 290 0.39 4.69 -17.14
N ASN A 291 -0.68 5.16 -17.79
CA ASN A 291 -0.88 6.57 -18.08
C ASN A 291 -1.12 7.36 -16.78
N ILE A 292 -1.98 6.85 -15.89
CA ILE A 292 -2.26 7.47 -14.59
C ILE A 292 -1.00 7.51 -13.71
N ASP A 293 -0.23 6.41 -13.66
CA ASP A 293 1.02 6.34 -12.91
C ASP A 293 2.05 7.34 -13.46
N GLN A 294 2.17 7.45 -14.78
CA GLN A 294 3.06 8.42 -15.42
C GLN A 294 2.66 9.86 -15.10
N ILE A 295 1.37 10.20 -15.18
CA ILE A 295 0.87 11.53 -14.81
C ILE A 295 1.11 11.80 -13.33
N SER A 296 0.88 10.81 -12.48
CA SER A 296 1.13 10.89 -11.03
C SER A 296 2.61 11.16 -10.73
N GLN A 297 3.54 10.52 -11.45
CA GLN A 297 4.97 10.78 -11.34
C GLN A 297 5.35 12.20 -11.81
N ARG A 298 4.73 12.71 -12.89
CA ARG A 298 4.96 14.11 -13.34
C ARG A 298 4.47 15.11 -12.30
N LEU A 299 3.30 14.88 -11.70
CA LEU A 299 2.77 15.69 -10.60
C LEU A 299 3.69 15.66 -9.35
N GLN A 300 4.27 14.50 -9.02
CA GLN A 300 5.33 14.41 -7.99
C GLN A 300 6.58 15.21 -8.36
N GLY A 301 6.98 15.13 -9.63
CA GLY A 301 8.12 15.87 -10.18
C GLY A 301 7.94 17.39 -10.08
N LEU A 302 6.72 17.90 -10.27
CA LEU A 302 6.42 19.32 -10.08
C LEU A 302 6.70 19.77 -8.64
N GLN A 303 6.42 18.93 -7.64
CA GLN A 303 6.74 19.25 -6.25
C GLN A 303 8.26 19.35 -6.02
N SER A 304 9.04 18.42 -6.58
CA SER A 304 10.50 18.53 -6.51
C SER A 304 11.01 19.79 -7.22
N ARG A 305 10.39 20.19 -8.33
CA ARG A 305 10.75 21.41 -9.07
C ARG A 305 10.47 22.70 -8.31
N VAL A 306 9.36 22.78 -7.56
CA VAL A 306 9.11 23.92 -6.67
C VAL A 306 10.28 24.13 -5.70
N ARG A 307 10.81 23.02 -5.15
CA ARG A 307 11.92 23.05 -4.20
C ARG A 307 13.26 23.30 -4.88
N SER A 308 13.56 22.62 -5.99
CA SER A 308 14.86 22.71 -6.67
C SER A 308 15.06 24.05 -7.38
N ASP A 309 14.00 24.62 -7.95
CA ASP A 309 14.11 25.81 -8.82
C ASP A 309 14.08 27.12 -8.00
N ASN A 310 14.08 27.02 -6.66
CA ASN A 310 13.96 28.12 -5.70
C ASN A 310 12.82 29.07 -6.08
N ILE A 311 11.65 28.52 -6.38
CA ILE A 311 10.48 29.31 -6.73
C ILE A 311 10.02 30.05 -5.47
N PHE A 312 10.19 31.38 -5.47
CA PHE A 312 9.80 32.23 -4.35
C PHE A 312 8.29 32.17 -4.11
N GLN A 313 7.85 32.46 -2.88
CA GLN A 313 6.41 32.60 -2.62
C GLN A 313 5.87 33.90 -3.25
N PRO A 314 4.86 33.82 -4.13
CA PRO A 314 4.22 35.01 -4.66
C PRO A 314 3.62 35.86 -3.53
N ASN A 315 3.79 37.18 -3.63
CA ASN A 315 3.12 38.13 -2.75
C ASN A 315 1.63 38.25 -3.14
N PRO A 316 0.75 38.89 -2.34
CA PRO A 316 -0.68 38.95 -2.65
C PRO A 316 -1.04 39.53 -4.03
N LYS A 317 -0.25 40.50 -4.54
CA LYS A 317 -0.46 41.07 -5.88
C LYS A 317 -0.06 40.08 -6.99
N GLU A 318 1.05 39.39 -6.82
CA GLU A 318 1.52 38.33 -7.72
C GLU A 318 0.55 37.14 -7.74
N ASP A 319 0.06 36.74 -6.56
CA ASP A 319 -0.99 35.71 -6.41
C ASP A 319 -2.26 36.10 -7.17
N GLN A 320 -2.66 37.37 -7.12
CA GLN A 320 -3.81 37.88 -7.86
C GLN A 320 -3.59 37.81 -9.38
N ILE A 321 -2.39 38.18 -9.86
CA ILE A 321 -2.02 38.07 -11.29
C ILE A 321 -2.09 36.62 -11.75
N LEU A 322 -1.46 35.70 -11.01
CA LEU A 322 -1.46 34.26 -11.34
C LEU A 322 -2.87 33.67 -11.29
N SER A 323 -3.68 34.05 -10.30
CA SER A 323 -5.06 33.56 -10.16
C SER A 323 -5.95 34.05 -11.30
N LYS A 324 -5.80 35.30 -11.74
CA LYS A 324 -6.52 35.84 -12.89
C LYS A 324 -6.12 35.15 -14.20
N GLU A 325 -4.84 34.84 -14.36
CA GLU A 325 -4.31 34.19 -15.57
C GLU A 325 -4.68 32.69 -15.63
N PHE A 326 -4.59 31.95 -14.51
CA PHE A 326 -4.71 30.49 -14.48
C PHE A 326 -5.93 29.94 -13.74
N GLY A 327 -6.70 30.76 -13.03
CA GLY A 327 -7.82 30.30 -12.21
C GLY A 327 -8.94 29.64 -13.02
N LYS A 328 -9.29 30.19 -14.18
CA LYS A 328 -10.30 29.61 -15.08
C LYS A 328 -9.82 28.29 -15.73
N PRO A 329 -8.62 28.22 -16.35
CA PRO A 329 -8.07 26.95 -16.86
C PRO A 329 -7.97 25.85 -15.78
N LEU A 330 -7.48 26.20 -14.59
CA LEU A 330 -7.30 25.24 -13.51
C LEU A 330 -8.64 24.69 -12.99
N ARG A 331 -9.67 25.54 -12.90
CA ARG A 331 -11.04 25.12 -12.56
C ARG A 331 -11.61 24.19 -13.62
N ALA A 332 -11.46 24.53 -14.91
CA ALA A 332 -11.95 23.70 -16.00
C ALA A 332 -11.29 22.30 -15.98
N ALA A 333 -9.98 22.22 -15.75
CA ALA A 333 -9.27 20.96 -15.60
C ALA A 333 -9.75 20.15 -14.37
N GLY A 334 -9.97 20.82 -13.23
CA GLY A 334 -10.50 20.19 -12.02
C GLY A 334 -11.95 19.69 -12.16
N GLU A 335 -12.82 20.47 -12.80
CA GLU A 335 -14.20 20.08 -13.14
C GLU A 335 -14.23 18.86 -14.04
N LYS A 336 -13.37 18.82 -15.08
CA LYS A 336 -13.25 17.65 -15.95
C LYS A 336 -12.90 16.38 -15.16
N ILE A 337 -11.95 16.44 -14.23
CA ILE A 337 -11.65 15.29 -13.36
C ILE A 337 -12.87 14.89 -12.53
N ARG A 338 -13.55 15.85 -11.88
CA ARG A 338 -14.75 15.55 -11.07
C ARG A 338 -15.88 14.93 -11.88
N ASP A 339 -16.10 15.39 -13.10
CA ASP A 339 -17.13 14.85 -13.99
C ASP A 339 -16.83 13.40 -14.35
N GLN A 340 -15.57 13.09 -14.65
CA GLN A 340 -15.16 11.72 -14.93
C GLN A 340 -15.20 10.82 -13.69
N LEU A 341 -14.86 11.34 -12.50
CA LEU A 341 -15.02 10.60 -11.26
C LEU A 341 -16.49 10.32 -10.94
N ARG A 342 -17.40 11.29 -11.15
CA ARG A 342 -18.85 11.08 -11.01
C ARG A 342 -19.38 10.05 -11.99
N ARG A 343 -18.91 10.09 -13.25
CA ARG A 343 -19.23 9.07 -14.26
C ARG A 343 -18.81 7.67 -13.80
N LEU A 344 -17.59 7.51 -13.30
CA LEU A 344 -17.11 6.21 -12.78
C LEU A 344 -17.89 5.72 -11.57
N GLN A 345 -18.34 6.61 -10.68
CA GLN A 345 -19.19 6.24 -9.55
C GLN A 345 -20.55 5.70 -9.98
N SER A 346 -21.05 6.09 -11.15
CA SER A 346 -22.30 5.57 -11.72
C SER A 346 -22.15 4.21 -12.41
N VAL A 347 -20.93 3.73 -12.66
CA VAL A 347 -20.71 2.41 -13.26
C VAL A 347 -20.93 1.33 -12.19
N SER A 348 -21.95 0.49 -12.40
CA SER A 348 -22.21 -0.68 -11.54
C SER A 348 -20.98 -1.58 -11.47
N ASN A 349 -20.63 -2.06 -10.26
CA ASN A 349 -19.45 -2.89 -9.94
C ASN A 349 -18.12 -2.14 -9.77
N PHE A 350 -18.13 -0.82 -9.55
CA PHE A 350 -16.91 -0.10 -9.21
C PHE A 350 -16.42 -0.44 -7.77
N PRO A 351 -15.13 -0.78 -7.55
CA PRO A 351 -14.65 -1.26 -6.25
C PRO A 351 -14.80 -0.24 -5.12
N LEU A 352 -15.32 -0.68 -3.96
CA LEU A 352 -15.48 0.16 -2.75
C LEU A 352 -14.18 0.87 -2.33
N ALA A 353 -13.03 0.19 -2.52
CA ALA A 353 -11.71 0.72 -2.18
C ALA A 353 -11.35 2.00 -2.97
N MET A 354 -11.93 2.21 -4.15
CA MET A 354 -11.69 3.43 -4.93
C MET A 354 -12.52 4.63 -4.47
N SER A 355 -13.63 4.42 -3.75
CA SER A 355 -14.47 5.51 -3.23
C SER A 355 -13.65 6.44 -2.32
N GLY A 356 -12.82 5.87 -1.43
CA GLY A 356 -11.92 6.63 -0.57
C GLY A 356 -10.89 7.46 -1.33
N ALA A 357 -10.30 6.89 -2.38
CA ALA A 357 -9.36 7.60 -3.25
C ALA A 357 -10.05 8.77 -3.98
N MET A 358 -11.25 8.55 -4.52
CA MET A 358 -12.02 9.62 -5.18
C MET A 358 -12.37 10.77 -4.24
N SER A 359 -12.75 10.48 -2.99
CA SER A 359 -12.99 11.51 -1.99
C SER A 359 -11.74 12.34 -1.70
N GLN A 360 -10.57 11.71 -1.65
CA GLN A 360 -9.29 12.42 -1.47
C GLN A 360 -8.94 13.31 -2.68
N VAL A 361 -9.12 12.83 -3.92
CA VAL A 361 -8.93 13.66 -5.14
C VAL A 361 -9.87 14.87 -5.09
N ASN A 362 -11.16 14.63 -4.82
CA ASN A 362 -12.16 15.69 -4.81
C ASN A 362 -11.89 16.73 -3.71
N PHE A 363 -11.47 16.28 -2.52
CA PHE A 363 -11.06 17.17 -1.45
C PHE A 363 -9.84 18.00 -1.86
N GLY A 364 -8.81 17.38 -2.45
CA GLY A 364 -7.62 18.07 -2.92
C GLY A 364 -7.94 19.15 -3.97
N LEU A 365 -8.70 18.80 -5.01
CA LEU A 365 -9.17 19.75 -6.03
C LEU A 365 -9.96 20.91 -5.42
N SER A 366 -10.85 20.62 -4.47
CA SER A 366 -11.66 21.63 -3.78
C SER A 366 -10.80 22.55 -2.89
N GLN A 367 -9.75 22.05 -2.26
CA GLN A 367 -8.81 22.87 -1.49
C GLN A 367 -8.01 23.78 -2.43
N MET A 368 -7.61 23.27 -3.60
CA MET A 368 -6.82 24.03 -4.57
C MET A 368 -7.62 25.20 -5.12
N GLU A 369 -8.84 24.91 -5.58
CA GLU A 369 -9.77 25.91 -6.05
C GLU A 369 -10.06 26.92 -4.96
N ARG A 370 -10.31 26.49 -3.72
CA ARG A 370 -10.50 27.43 -2.61
C ARG A 370 -9.30 28.34 -2.42
N GLN A 371 -8.06 27.88 -2.57
CA GLN A 371 -6.88 28.74 -2.42
C GLN A 371 -6.74 29.75 -3.57
N PHE A 372 -6.89 29.31 -4.82
CA PHE A 372 -6.83 30.21 -5.99
C PHE A 372 -8.01 31.18 -6.04
N ILE A 373 -9.20 30.74 -5.63
CA ILE A 373 -10.41 31.57 -5.61
C ILE A 373 -10.40 32.53 -4.42
N SER A 374 -10.05 32.05 -3.21
CA SER A 374 -10.10 32.89 -2.00
C SER A 374 -9.09 34.04 -2.02
N LYS A 375 -7.97 33.89 -2.73
CA LYS A 375 -6.91 34.91 -2.83
C LYS A 375 -6.97 35.72 -4.13
N GLY A 376 -7.44 35.12 -5.22
CA GLY A 376 -7.43 35.74 -6.53
C GLY A 376 -8.64 36.59 -6.85
N GLU A 377 -9.85 36.13 -6.52
CA GLU A 377 -11.04 36.67 -7.15
C GLU A 377 -12.32 36.20 -6.41
N LEU A 378 -13.12 37.16 -5.92
CA LEU A 378 -14.56 37.07 -6.21
C LEU A 378 -14.65 36.71 -7.70
N PRO A 379 -15.39 35.65 -8.10
CA PRO A 379 -15.24 34.98 -9.40
C PRO A 379 -15.00 35.95 -10.56
N PRO A 380 -14.08 35.64 -11.49
CA PRO A 380 -13.72 36.54 -12.58
C PRO A 380 -14.96 36.87 -13.41
N GLY A 381 -15.26 38.15 -13.51
CA GLY A 381 -16.32 38.71 -14.35
C GLY A 381 -17.29 39.58 -13.55
N ASP A 382 -17.87 40.56 -14.23
CA ASP A 382 -18.79 41.57 -13.69
C ASP A 382 -20.14 41.05 -13.14
N LYS A 383 -20.21 39.75 -12.83
CA LYS A 383 -21.42 39.01 -12.47
C LYS A 383 -21.43 38.65 -10.99
N TYR A 384 -21.11 39.58 -10.11
CA TYR A 384 -21.40 39.44 -8.68
C TYR A 384 -22.09 40.70 -8.17
N ALA A 385 -22.95 40.53 -7.17
CA ALA A 385 -23.61 41.62 -6.47
C ALA A 385 -23.28 41.57 -4.99
N GLU A 386 -23.12 42.73 -4.37
CA GLU A 386 -23.10 42.88 -2.94
C GLU A 386 -24.45 43.37 -2.46
N ILE A 387 -25.16 42.55 -1.69
CA ILE A 387 -26.38 42.97 -1.01
C ILE A 387 -26.00 43.49 0.38
N ARG A 388 -26.26 44.77 0.62
CA ARG A 388 -26.15 45.39 1.94
C ARG A 388 -27.53 45.46 2.54
N VAL A 389 -27.76 44.71 3.61
CA VAL A 389 -29.04 44.68 4.31
C VAL A 389 -28.93 45.47 5.61
N GLY A 390 -29.69 46.56 5.71
CA GLY A 390 -29.89 47.35 6.92
C GLY A 390 -31.26 47.09 7.57
N GLY A 391 -31.45 47.59 8.79
CA GLY A 391 -32.73 47.51 9.50
C GLY A 391 -32.94 46.24 10.33
N LEU A 392 -31.95 45.35 10.39
CA LEU A 392 -32.00 44.10 11.17
C LEU A 392 -31.64 44.35 12.64
N LYS A 393 -32.58 44.08 13.54
CA LYS A 393 -32.51 44.37 14.98
C LYS A 393 -31.91 43.24 15.81
N SER A 394 -32.03 41.99 15.34
CA SER A 394 -31.55 40.80 16.04
C SER A 394 -30.64 39.93 15.17
N GLU A 395 -29.92 39.01 15.80
CA GLU A 395 -29.15 37.99 15.09
C GLU A 395 -30.06 36.98 14.37
N GLU A 396 -31.21 36.63 14.94
CA GLU A 396 -32.22 35.77 14.31
C GLU A 396 -32.75 36.37 12.99
N GLU A 397 -33.01 37.68 12.96
CA GLU A 397 -33.39 38.38 11.73
C GLU A 397 -32.27 38.34 10.67
N ARG A 398 -31.00 38.41 11.09
CA ARG A 398 -29.86 38.28 10.17
C ARG A 398 -29.75 36.88 9.60
N GLU A 399 -29.92 35.85 10.43
CA GLU A 399 -29.93 34.47 9.96
C GLU A 399 -31.09 34.21 8.99
N TYR A 400 -32.29 34.73 9.30
CA TYR A 400 -33.45 34.64 8.41
C TYR A 400 -33.17 35.27 7.05
N VAL A 401 -32.61 36.48 7.02
CA VAL A 401 -32.22 37.15 5.77
C VAL A 401 -31.10 36.40 5.05
N GLN A 402 -30.15 35.82 5.78
CA GLN A 402 -29.09 35.01 5.18
C GLN A 402 -29.67 33.77 4.48
N ASP A 403 -30.65 33.11 5.09
CA ASP A 403 -31.35 31.97 4.48
C ASP A 403 -32.08 32.40 3.20
N LEU A 404 -32.82 33.52 3.22
CA LEU A 404 -33.50 34.05 2.03
C LEU A 404 -32.51 34.43 0.92
N ILE A 405 -31.37 35.02 1.29
CA ILE A 405 -30.30 35.30 0.34
C ILE A 405 -29.71 34.01 -0.25
N THR A 406 -29.65 32.94 0.54
CA THR A 406 -29.17 31.62 0.11
C THR A 406 -30.22 30.87 -0.73
N GLU A 407 -31.51 31.15 -0.54
CA GLU A 407 -32.57 30.67 -1.43
C GLU A 407 -32.56 31.42 -2.76
N LEU A 408 -32.33 32.75 -2.73
CA LEU A 408 -32.16 33.58 -3.92
C LEU A 408 -30.88 33.25 -4.70
N ALA A 409 -29.84 32.84 -3.99
CA ALA A 409 -28.54 32.50 -4.54
C ALA A 409 -28.20 31.06 -4.16
N ASN A 410 -28.40 30.11 -5.10
CA ASN A 410 -28.04 28.68 -4.99
C ASN A 410 -26.95 28.44 -3.91
N PRO A 411 -27.12 27.56 -2.90
CA PRO A 411 -26.33 27.54 -1.65
C PRO A 411 -24.79 27.69 -1.71
N ARG A 412 -24.17 27.46 -2.87
CA ARG A 412 -22.73 27.67 -3.14
C ARG A 412 -22.37 29.07 -3.67
N ALA A 413 -23.37 29.95 -3.83
CA ALA A 413 -23.34 31.23 -4.53
C ALA A 413 -23.34 32.44 -3.61
N SER A 414 -23.45 32.26 -2.29
CA SER A 414 -23.50 33.36 -1.32
C SER A 414 -22.39 33.26 -0.28
N ARG A 415 -21.84 34.41 0.14
CA ARG A 415 -20.91 34.49 1.28
C ARG A 415 -21.14 35.75 2.08
N LYS A 416 -21.29 35.57 3.39
CA LYS A 416 -21.30 36.66 4.37
C LYS A 416 -19.88 37.25 4.46
N LYS A 417 -19.73 38.54 4.11
CA LYS A 417 -18.42 39.24 4.13
C LYS A 417 -18.14 39.89 5.46
N THR A 418 -19.09 40.66 5.98
CA THR A 418 -18.98 41.39 7.23
C THR A 418 -20.36 41.58 7.85
N SER A 419 -20.41 41.57 9.19
CA SER A 419 -21.63 41.76 9.98
C SER A 419 -21.37 42.86 11.00
N SER A 420 -22.00 44.02 10.84
CA SER A 420 -22.12 45.02 11.91
C SER A 420 -23.58 45.17 12.32
N LEU A 421 -23.82 45.76 13.49
CA LEU A 421 -25.18 46.07 13.96
C LEU A 421 -25.93 47.03 13.01
N ALA A 422 -25.21 47.82 12.22
CA ALA A 422 -25.81 48.79 11.30
C ALA A 422 -26.14 48.19 9.92
N ALA A 423 -25.33 47.25 9.42
CA ALA A 423 -25.56 46.62 8.12
C ALA A 423 -24.82 45.28 7.99
N THR A 424 -25.47 44.30 7.37
CA THR A 424 -24.84 43.03 6.99
C THR A 424 -24.56 43.01 5.48
N ARG A 425 -23.36 42.58 5.08
CA ARG A 425 -22.96 42.49 3.67
C ARG A 425 -22.90 41.05 3.20
N TYR A 426 -23.63 40.77 2.13
CA TYR A 426 -23.65 39.48 1.45
C TYR A 426 -23.12 39.65 0.03
N ALA A 427 -22.17 38.80 -0.38
CA ALA A 427 -21.77 38.72 -1.77
C ALA A 427 -22.48 37.53 -2.42
N ILE A 428 -23.08 37.75 -3.59
CA ILE A 428 -23.83 36.76 -4.37
C ILE A 428 -23.23 36.62 -5.77
N TRP A 429 -23.08 35.39 -6.27
CA TRP A 429 -22.56 35.08 -7.60
C TRP A 429 -22.99 33.69 -8.12
N PRO A 430 -23.18 33.49 -9.44
CA PRO A 430 -23.16 34.50 -10.48
C PRO A 430 -24.46 35.33 -10.50
N VAL A 431 -24.36 36.59 -10.90
CA VAL A 431 -25.50 37.50 -11.09
C VAL A 431 -25.55 37.88 -12.57
N GLU A 432 -26.59 37.44 -13.27
CA GLU A 432 -26.75 37.74 -14.70
C GLU A 432 -27.14 39.19 -14.95
N SER A 433 -28.03 39.74 -14.11
CA SER A 433 -28.46 41.12 -14.16
C SER A 433 -28.78 41.63 -12.75
N LEU A 434 -28.15 42.75 -12.36
CA LEU A 434 -28.43 43.42 -11.10
C LEU A 434 -29.88 43.89 -11.00
N SER A 435 -30.48 44.28 -12.12
CA SER A 435 -31.88 44.70 -12.19
C SER A 435 -32.85 43.54 -12.01
N GLN A 436 -32.47 42.33 -12.45
CA GLN A 436 -33.27 41.13 -12.18
C GLN A 436 -33.12 40.69 -10.73
N LEU A 437 -31.89 40.69 -10.20
CA LEU A 437 -31.63 40.36 -8.80
C LEU A 437 -32.30 41.36 -7.84
N SER A 438 -32.31 42.66 -8.16
CA SER A 438 -32.98 43.65 -7.31
C SER A 438 -34.50 43.46 -7.29
N ARG A 439 -35.11 43.01 -8.40
CA ARG A 439 -36.54 42.69 -8.48
C ARG A 439 -36.91 41.39 -7.77
N SER A 440 -35.97 40.44 -7.64
CA SER A 440 -36.23 39.18 -6.93
C SER A 440 -36.10 39.30 -5.41
N ILE A 441 -35.53 40.39 -4.90
CA ILE A 441 -35.47 40.67 -3.45
C ILE A 441 -36.87 41.07 -2.96
N ASN A 442 -37.47 40.20 -2.16
CA ASN A 442 -38.84 40.34 -1.64
C ASN A 442 -38.90 40.49 -0.11
N PHE A 443 -37.76 40.62 0.57
CA PHE A 443 -37.66 40.70 2.04
C PHE A 443 -37.34 42.11 2.56
N GLY A 444 -37.46 43.11 1.70
CA GLY A 444 -37.20 44.50 2.04
C GLY A 444 -37.29 45.42 0.84
N LYS A 445 -37.27 46.73 1.12
CA LYS A 445 -37.25 47.76 0.09
C LYS A 445 -35.84 47.99 -0.43
N VAL A 446 -35.63 47.78 -1.72
CA VAL A 446 -34.39 48.19 -2.40
C VAL A 446 -34.34 49.71 -2.45
N ILE A 447 -33.44 50.32 -1.69
CA ILE A 447 -33.27 51.78 -1.62
C ILE A 447 -32.44 52.29 -2.79
N ARG A 448 -31.36 51.58 -3.11
CA ARG A 448 -30.41 52.02 -4.13
C ARG A 448 -29.69 50.82 -4.74
N THR A 449 -29.59 50.83 -6.07
CA THR A 449 -28.68 49.97 -6.84
C THR A 449 -27.57 50.86 -7.39
N SER A 450 -26.31 50.63 -7.01
CA SER A 450 -25.18 51.46 -7.44
C SER A 450 -23.96 50.60 -7.71
N GLY A 451 -23.48 50.59 -8.95
CA GLY A 451 -22.40 49.69 -9.35
C GLY A 451 -22.78 48.23 -9.11
N LYS A 452 -22.01 47.51 -8.30
CA LYS A 452 -22.28 46.12 -7.90
C LYS A 452 -23.05 45.99 -6.59
N GLU A 453 -23.44 47.10 -5.98
CA GLU A 453 -24.10 47.10 -4.67
C GLU A 453 -25.62 47.27 -4.79
N ILE A 454 -26.36 46.45 -4.04
CA ILE A 454 -27.79 46.58 -3.82
C ILE A 454 -28.00 46.88 -2.34
N TRP A 455 -28.55 48.04 -2.04
CA TRP A 455 -28.88 48.47 -0.69
C TRP A 455 -30.34 48.14 -0.41
N VAL A 456 -30.56 47.26 0.56
CA VAL A 456 -31.87 46.78 0.97
C VAL A 456 -32.08 47.20 2.42
N VAL A 457 -33.21 47.82 2.71
CA VAL A 457 -33.70 47.91 4.10
C VAL A 457 -34.72 46.82 4.28
N ALA A 458 -34.41 45.87 5.15
CA ALA A 458 -35.28 44.73 5.43
C ALA A 458 -36.61 45.22 6.02
N ASP A 459 -37.71 44.58 5.59
CA ASP A 459 -39.00 44.82 6.22
C ASP A 459 -38.98 44.26 7.66
N PRO A 460 -39.77 44.81 8.60
CA PRO A 460 -39.88 44.27 9.95
C PRO A 460 -40.33 42.80 9.89
N ILE A 461 -39.50 41.89 10.37
CA ILE A 461 -39.84 40.46 10.38
C ILE A 461 -40.67 40.18 11.64
N SER A 462 -41.85 39.60 11.46
CA SER A 462 -42.70 39.25 12.61
C SER A 462 -42.05 38.14 13.44
N LYS A 463 -42.30 38.16 14.77
CA LYS A 463 -41.81 37.10 15.66
C LYS A 463 -42.33 35.72 15.26
N ASP A 464 -43.56 35.65 14.75
CA ASP A 464 -44.18 34.40 14.31
C ASP A 464 -43.46 33.81 13.09
N THR A 465 -43.04 34.66 12.14
CA THR A 465 -42.24 34.23 10.97
C THR A 465 -40.88 33.67 11.38
N LEU A 466 -40.20 34.31 12.34
CA LEU A 466 -38.93 33.82 12.87
C LEU A 466 -39.10 32.47 13.59
N ALA A 467 -40.16 32.33 14.39
CA ALA A 467 -40.48 31.09 15.09
C ALA A 467 -40.78 29.93 14.13
N GLU A 468 -41.58 30.17 13.09
CA GLU A 468 -41.89 29.15 12.07
C GLU A 468 -40.63 28.70 11.34
N ARG A 469 -39.75 29.65 10.95
CA ARG A 469 -38.51 29.33 10.27
C ARG A 469 -37.54 28.55 11.17
N ARG A 470 -37.46 28.93 12.45
CA ARG A 470 -36.67 28.19 13.45
C ARG A 470 -37.15 26.76 13.59
N ALA A 471 -38.47 26.54 13.72
CA ALA A 471 -39.04 25.20 13.77
C ALA A 471 -38.71 24.37 12.52
N LYS A 472 -38.79 24.98 11.32
CA LYS A 472 -38.38 24.34 10.05
C LYS A 472 -36.89 23.95 10.05
N ARG A 473 -35.99 24.83 10.54
CA ARG A 473 -34.56 24.52 10.63
C ARG A 473 -34.26 23.43 11.64
N GLU A 474 -34.88 23.48 12.82
CA GLU A 474 -34.73 22.45 13.84
C GLU A 474 -35.22 21.08 13.33
N ALA A 475 -36.34 21.05 12.60
CA ALA A 475 -36.83 19.83 11.94
C ALA A 475 -35.85 19.30 10.87
N ALA A 476 -35.33 20.16 9.99
CA ALA A 476 -34.36 19.77 8.96
C ALA A 476 -33.03 19.27 9.55
N VAL A 477 -32.56 19.89 10.65
CA VAL A 477 -31.38 19.44 11.40
C VAL A 477 -31.64 18.08 12.06
N ALA A 478 -32.81 17.89 12.66
CA ALA A 478 -33.20 16.61 13.25
C ALA A 478 -33.28 15.49 12.21
N GLU A 479 -33.87 15.77 11.03
CA GLU A 479 -33.93 14.81 9.92
C GLU A 479 -32.53 14.46 9.40
N THR A 480 -31.67 15.47 9.21
CA THR A 480 -30.28 15.25 8.77
C THR A 480 -29.52 14.39 9.79
N LYS A 481 -29.67 14.70 11.09
CA LYS A 481 -29.05 13.92 12.17
C LYS A 481 -29.55 12.47 12.18
N ALA A 482 -30.86 12.26 12.02
CA ALA A 482 -31.45 10.92 11.93
C ALA A 482 -30.90 10.13 10.73
N ARG A 483 -30.82 10.76 9.56
CA ARG A 483 -30.24 10.16 8.35
C ARG A 483 -28.76 9.81 8.52
N THR A 484 -27.98 10.67 9.17
CA THR A 484 -26.56 10.38 9.45
C THR A 484 -26.37 9.23 10.43
N GLU A 485 -27.23 9.13 11.45
CA GLU A 485 -27.17 8.03 12.43
C GLU A 485 -27.60 6.71 11.79
N GLN A 486 -28.63 6.72 10.93
CA GLN A 486 -29.03 5.55 10.16
C GLN A 486 -27.91 5.09 9.21
N ALA A 487 -27.32 6.00 8.43
CA ALA A 487 -26.21 5.66 7.54
C ALA A 487 -24.98 5.13 8.31
N LYS A 488 -24.74 5.62 9.53
CA LYS A 488 -23.69 5.10 10.41
C LYS A 488 -23.99 3.65 10.82
N LYS A 489 -25.22 3.35 11.26
CA LYS A 489 -25.64 1.99 11.62
C LYS A 489 -25.55 1.02 10.44
N GLU A 490 -26.05 1.41 9.27
CA GLU A 490 -25.96 0.61 8.04
C GLU A 490 -24.49 0.35 7.64
N ASN A 491 -23.61 1.35 7.80
CA ASN A 491 -22.18 1.17 7.54
C ASN A 491 -21.50 0.28 8.59
N GLU A 492 -21.86 0.37 9.86
CA GLU A 492 -21.37 -0.51 10.92
C GLU A 492 -21.78 -1.98 10.66
N GLU A 493 -23.02 -2.22 10.25
CA GLU A 493 -23.51 -3.55 9.86
C GLU A 493 -22.78 -4.08 8.62
N ARG A 494 -22.64 -3.27 7.58
CA ARG A 494 -21.89 -3.64 6.37
C ARG A 494 -20.42 -3.97 6.67
N VAL A 495 -19.78 -3.22 7.57
CA VAL A 495 -18.42 -3.53 8.02
C VAL A 495 -18.41 -4.85 8.78
N ALA A 496 -19.38 -5.09 9.68
CA ALA A 496 -19.48 -6.35 10.41
C ALA A 496 -19.63 -7.56 9.46
N ASP A 497 -20.47 -7.46 8.43
CA ASP A 497 -20.62 -8.52 7.42
C ASP A 497 -19.35 -8.75 6.61
N ALA A 498 -18.65 -7.67 6.23
CA ALA A 498 -17.37 -7.78 5.55
C ALA A 498 -16.29 -8.46 6.42
N ARG A 499 -16.31 -8.25 7.74
CA ARG A 499 -15.43 -8.95 8.70
C ARG A 499 -15.76 -10.44 8.80
N ARG A 500 -17.06 -10.78 8.91
CA ARG A 500 -17.48 -12.19 8.91
C ARG A 500 -17.07 -12.89 7.61
N ALA A 501 -17.23 -12.22 6.47
CA ALA A 501 -16.85 -12.75 5.17
C ALA A 501 -15.33 -12.90 4.97
N SER A 502 -14.51 -12.07 5.62
CA SER A 502 -13.05 -12.16 5.54
C SER A 502 -12.46 -13.27 6.43
N GLY A 503 -13.29 -13.95 7.23
CA GLY A 503 -12.83 -14.91 8.22
C GLY A 503 -12.07 -14.26 9.38
N GLU A 504 -12.31 -12.97 9.63
CA GLU A 504 -11.83 -12.29 10.82
C GLU A 504 -12.43 -12.95 12.05
N VAL A 505 -11.56 -13.39 12.95
CA VAL A 505 -11.96 -14.11 14.16
C VAL A 505 -12.55 -13.10 15.15
N ASP A 506 -13.75 -13.38 15.67
CA ASP A 506 -14.34 -12.60 16.76
C ASP A 506 -13.53 -12.82 18.04
N ILE A 507 -12.70 -11.83 18.39
CA ILE A 507 -11.88 -11.83 19.60
C ILE A 507 -12.66 -11.13 20.72
N PRO A 508 -12.90 -11.78 21.87
CA PRO A 508 -13.50 -11.13 23.03
C PRO A 508 -12.72 -9.87 23.45
N LYS A 509 -13.41 -8.77 23.77
CA LYS A 509 -12.77 -7.49 24.10
C LYS A 509 -11.91 -7.58 25.38
N ASP A 510 -12.27 -8.48 26.26
CA ASP A 510 -11.63 -8.81 27.54
C ASP A 510 -10.60 -9.94 27.42
N ALA A 511 -10.37 -10.51 26.24
CA ALA A 511 -9.34 -11.53 26.03
C ALA A 511 -7.95 -10.96 26.32
N ASP A 512 -7.19 -11.66 27.16
CA ASP A 512 -5.77 -11.40 27.39
C ASP A 512 -4.94 -11.56 26.09
N ASP A 513 -3.72 -11.04 26.10
CA ASP A 513 -2.87 -11.04 24.90
C ASP A 513 -2.53 -12.46 24.42
N ILE A 514 -2.44 -13.45 25.32
CA ILE A 514 -2.17 -14.84 24.93
C ILE A 514 -3.39 -15.42 24.19
N THR A 515 -4.59 -15.26 24.74
CA THR A 515 -5.84 -15.74 24.14
C THR A 515 -6.10 -15.06 22.81
N ARG A 516 -5.91 -13.74 22.74
CA ARG A 516 -6.00 -12.98 21.49
C ARG A 516 -5.00 -13.50 20.47
N GLY A 517 -3.76 -13.71 20.89
CA GLY A 517 -2.67 -14.21 20.04
C GLY A 517 -2.99 -15.60 19.49
N LEU A 518 -3.44 -16.52 20.34
CA LEU A 518 -3.82 -17.88 19.94
C LEU A 518 -5.02 -17.89 19.00
N LEU A 519 -6.08 -17.12 19.29
CA LEU A 519 -7.26 -17.03 18.41
C LEU A 519 -6.89 -16.48 17.03
N MET A 520 -6.10 -15.40 16.98
CA MET A 520 -5.63 -14.82 15.72
C MET A 520 -4.70 -15.77 14.96
N ALA A 521 -3.75 -16.41 15.65
CA ALA A 521 -2.76 -17.29 15.06
C ALA A 521 -3.37 -18.59 14.51
N THR A 522 -4.29 -19.21 15.23
CA THR A 522 -4.77 -20.57 14.89
C THR A 522 -6.12 -20.62 14.20
N ARG A 523 -6.99 -19.62 14.39
CA ARG A 523 -8.36 -19.65 13.83
C ARG A 523 -8.57 -18.71 12.65
N SER A 524 -7.67 -17.76 12.43
CA SER A 524 -7.82 -16.82 11.31
C SER A 524 -7.47 -17.48 9.98
N THR A 525 -8.33 -17.31 8.98
CA THR A 525 -8.02 -17.63 7.59
C THR A 525 -7.13 -16.57 6.95
N ASN A 526 -7.09 -15.36 7.50
CA ASN A 526 -6.29 -14.24 7.03
C ASN A 526 -4.82 -14.38 7.49
N PRO A 527 -3.84 -14.53 6.55
CA PRO A 527 -2.43 -14.69 6.89
C PRO A 527 -1.84 -13.52 7.69
N LEU A 528 -2.30 -12.29 7.44
CA LEU A 528 -1.83 -11.11 8.17
C LEU A 528 -2.24 -11.17 9.64
N GLN A 529 -3.47 -11.59 9.93
CA GLN A 529 -3.94 -11.76 11.30
C GLN A 529 -3.23 -12.93 11.98
N ARG A 530 -2.95 -14.03 11.27
CA ARG A 530 -2.16 -15.13 11.85
C ARG A 530 -0.77 -14.66 12.25
N ARG A 531 -0.07 -13.94 11.36
CA ARG A 531 1.22 -13.31 11.66
C ARG A 531 1.14 -12.36 12.85
N GLN A 532 0.12 -11.50 12.90
CA GLN A 532 -0.10 -10.61 14.05
C GLN A 532 -0.34 -11.37 15.34
N GLY A 533 -1.08 -12.49 15.30
CA GLY A 533 -1.31 -13.36 16.44
C GLY A 533 -0.01 -13.96 16.98
N VAL A 534 0.84 -14.51 16.10
CA VAL A 534 2.15 -15.05 16.49
C VAL A 534 3.08 -13.95 17.02
N GLU A 535 3.06 -12.77 16.41
CA GLU A 535 3.82 -11.61 16.88
C GLU A 535 3.35 -11.10 18.25
N LEU A 536 2.06 -11.20 18.54
CA LEU A 536 1.52 -10.90 19.87
C LEU A 536 2.02 -11.93 20.89
N LEU A 537 1.97 -13.22 20.54
CA LEU A 537 2.49 -14.32 21.38
C LEU A 537 3.99 -14.19 21.63
N SER A 538 4.77 -13.71 20.64
CA SER A 538 6.20 -13.52 20.80
C SER A 538 6.54 -12.43 21.82
N ARG A 539 5.67 -11.46 22.05
CA ARG A 539 5.87 -10.38 23.02
C ARG A 539 5.23 -10.65 24.37
N ALA A 540 4.25 -11.55 24.44
CA ALA A 540 3.50 -11.86 25.64
C ALA A 540 4.33 -12.65 26.67
N ALA A 541 4.03 -12.45 27.95
CA ALA A 541 4.55 -13.27 29.04
C ALA A 541 3.73 -14.57 29.15
N LEU A 542 4.22 -15.65 28.56
CA LEU A 542 3.44 -16.89 28.37
C LEU A 542 3.01 -17.61 29.67
N GLY A 543 3.73 -17.41 30.78
CA GLY A 543 3.38 -17.98 32.10
C GLY A 543 3.15 -19.49 32.04
N ASP A 544 2.09 -19.96 32.71
CA ASP A 544 1.75 -21.40 32.76
C ASP A 544 1.14 -21.93 31.45
N ARG A 545 0.85 -21.05 30.48
CA ARG A 545 0.22 -21.40 29.19
C ARG A 545 1.22 -21.78 28.10
N LYS A 546 2.50 -21.91 28.44
CA LYS A 546 3.57 -22.29 27.49
C LYS A 546 3.28 -23.61 26.75
N ALA A 547 2.73 -24.61 27.43
CA ALA A 547 2.39 -25.90 26.81
C ALA A 547 1.25 -25.78 25.79
N GLU A 548 0.21 -25.00 26.11
CA GLU A 548 -0.89 -24.69 25.19
C GLU A 548 -0.38 -23.95 23.94
N VAL A 549 0.48 -22.95 24.15
CA VAL A 549 1.09 -22.17 23.07
C VAL A 549 2.00 -23.05 22.20
N LEU A 550 2.80 -23.94 22.79
CA LEU A 550 3.64 -24.86 22.03
C LEU A 550 2.80 -25.76 21.12
N ALA A 551 1.72 -26.36 21.64
CA ALA A 551 0.83 -27.21 20.86
C ALA A 551 0.16 -26.45 19.70
N ALA A 552 -0.20 -25.19 19.92
CA ALA A 552 -0.73 -24.32 18.88
C ALA A 552 0.32 -23.99 17.80
N MET A 553 1.54 -23.66 18.21
CA MET A 553 2.65 -23.34 17.30
C MET A 553 3.12 -24.54 16.48
N GLU A 554 3.07 -25.76 17.03
CA GLU A 554 3.43 -26.97 16.28
C GLU A 554 2.56 -27.13 15.03
N ASN A 555 1.25 -26.89 15.14
CA ASN A 555 0.32 -26.96 14.00
C ASN A 555 0.60 -25.88 12.94
N MET A 556 1.26 -24.78 13.33
CA MET A 556 1.61 -23.71 12.40
C MET A 556 2.91 -23.97 11.63
N LEU A 557 3.73 -24.95 12.02
CA LEU A 557 5.00 -25.26 11.34
C LEU A 557 4.79 -25.78 9.90
N ASP A 558 3.59 -26.28 9.60
CA ASP A 558 3.18 -26.73 8.27
C ASP A 558 2.63 -25.57 7.40
N GLU A 559 2.55 -24.35 7.91
CA GLU A 559 2.09 -23.19 7.13
C GLU A 559 3.08 -22.77 6.04
N SER A 560 2.56 -22.17 4.97
CA SER A 560 3.37 -21.73 3.84
C SER A 560 3.96 -20.32 3.99
N ASP A 561 3.58 -19.52 5.01
CA ASP A 561 4.09 -18.15 5.18
C ASP A 561 5.46 -18.13 5.89
N PRO A 562 6.57 -17.89 5.17
CA PRO A 562 7.91 -17.94 5.75
C PRO A 562 8.13 -16.88 6.83
N PHE A 563 7.41 -15.75 6.76
CA PHE A 563 7.56 -14.67 7.73
C PHE A 563 6.92 -15.00 9.07
N ALA A 564 5.75 -15.63 9.05
CA ALA A 564 5.10 -16.10 10.26
C ALA A 564 5.92 -17.23 10.90
N LEU A 565 6.41 -18.18 10.10
CA LEU A 565 7.18 -19.32 10.58
C LEU A 565 8.42 -18.92 11.39
N ARG A 566 9.14 -17.88 10.98
CA ARG A 566 10.29 -17.38 11.76
C ARG A 566 9.89 -16.92 13.15
N THR A 567 8.80 -16.15 13.25
CA THR A 567 8.28 -15.73 14.55
C THR A 567 7.75 -16.93 15.33
N VAL A 568 7.13 -17.92 14.68
CA VAL A 568 6.69 -19.18 15.31
C VAL A 568 7.86 -19.87 16.01
N VAL A 569 9.02 -20.00 15.36
CA VAL A 569 10.23 -20.57 15.97
C VAL A 569 10.64 -19.78 17.22
N THR A 570 10.65 -18.46 17.15
CA THR A 570 10.93 -17.61 18.33
C THR A 570 9.93 -17.82 19.47
N VAL A 571 8.63 -18.00 19.17
CA VAL A 571 7.61 -18.31 20.19
C VAL A 571 7.85 -19.69 20.79
N ILE A 572 8.10 -20.70 19.95
CA ILE A 572 8.42 -22.06 20.39
C ILE A 572 9.60 -22.01 21.34
N SER A 573 10.69 -21.32 21.00
CA SER A 573 11.90 -21.18 21.83
C SER A 573 11.66 -20.61 23.23
N LYS A 574 10.64 -19.76 23.41
CA LYS A 574 10.27 -19.17 24.71
C LYS A 574 9.44 -20.10 25.60
N CYS A 575 8.85 -21.16 25.05
CA CYS A 575 7.97 -22.05 25.80
C CYS A 575 8.75 -22.81 26.88
N ASP A 576 9.91 -23.40 26.57
CA ASP A 576 10.72 -24.14 27.55
C ASP A 576 9.90 -25.15 28.39
N VAL A 577 9.22 -26.05 27.67
CA VAL A 577 8.37 -27.11 28.22
C VAL A 577 8.79 -28.46 27.64
N PRO A 578 8.50 -29.60 28.31
CA PRO A 578 8.75 -30.92 27.75
C PRO A 578 8.12 -31.08 26.36
N GLY A 579 8.84 -31.72 25.42
CA GLY A 579 8.41 -31.90 24.03
C GLY A 579 8.78 -30.74 23.09
N GLN A 580 9.22 -29.59 23.61
CA GLN A 580 9.66 -28.46 22.76
C GLN A 580 10.79 -28.83 21.80
N LEU A 581 11.76 -29.65 22.25
CA LEU A 581 12.87 -30.10 21.41
C LEU A 581 12.37 -30.96 20.24
N ASP A 582 11.40 -31.84 20.47
CA ASP A 582 10.81 -32.66 19.40
C ASP A 582 10.15 -31.80 18.32
N VAL A 583 9.46 -30.73 18.74
CA VAL A 583 8.84 -29.76 17.83
C VAL A 583 9.91 -29.01 17.02
N LEU A 584 11.01 -28.58 17.65
CA LEU A 584 12.13 -27.94 16.94
C LEU A 584 12.85 -28.93 15.99
N HIS A 585 13.04 -30.18 16.39
CA HIS A 585 13.63 -31.21 15.52
C HIS A 585 12.75 -31.47 14.29
N LYS A 586 11.43 -31.48 14.46
CA LYS A 586 10.48 -31.55 13.33
C LYS A 586 10.62 -30.33 12.42
N ALA A 587 10.77 -29.13 13.00
CA ALA A 587 10.92 -27.88 12.26
C ALA A 587 12.21 -27.81 11.40
N LEU A 588 13.28 -28.53 11.73
CA LEU A 588 14.51 -28.62 10.91
C LEU A 588 14.26 -29.08 9.47
N LYS A 589 13.17 -29.84 9.24
CA LYS A 589 12.79 -30.29 7.90
C LYS A 589 12.35 -29.12 6.99
N ASN A 590 11.81 -28.05 7.57
CA ASN A 590 11.35 -26.88 6.83
C ASN A 590 12.53 -25.97 6.45
N ARG A 591 12.89 -26.00 5.16
CA ARG A 591 14.05 -25.26 4.62
C ARG A 591 13.97 -23.75 4.87
N SER A 592 12.77 -23.17 4.93
CA SER A 592 12.59 -21.72 5.08
C SER A 592 12.93 -21.17 6.46
N ILE A 593 12.86 -22.01 7.50
CA ILE A 593 13.15 -21.65 8.89
C ILE A 593 14.30 -22.46 9.49
N ARG A 594 14.93 -23.32 8.70
CA ARG A 594 15.97 -24.24 9.19
C ARG A 594 17.10 -23.50 9.89
N ASP A 595 17.60 -22.40 9.32
CA ASP A 595 18.70 -21.63 9.91
C ASP A 595 18.32 -21.00 11.26
N ASP A 596 17.08 -20.53 11.40
CA ASP A 596 16.57 -19.99 12.66
C ASP A 596 16.47 -21.10 13.72
N VAL A 597 15.93 -22.27 13.33
CA VAL A 597 15.84 -23.45 14.22
C VAL A 597 17.24 -23.93 14.64
N ILE A 598 18.21 -23.95 13.73
CA ILE A 598 19.61 -24.32 14.02
C ILE A 598 20.19 -23.36 15.06
N GLY A 599 19.99 -22.05 14.89
CA GLY A 599 20.45 -21.04 15.86
C GLY A 599 19.89 -21.29 17.25
N GLU A 600 18.58 -21.53 17.36
CA GLU A 600 17.91 -21.79 18.63
C GLU A 600 18.38 -23.10 19.31
N LEU A 601 18.61 -24.16 18.53
CA LEU A 601 19.19 -25.41 19.05
C LEU A 601 20.65 -25.24 19.47
N ALA A 602 21.41 -24.36 18.79
CA ALA A 602 22.79 -24.04 19.14
C ALA A 602 22.89 -23.29 20.46
N ASP A 603 21.98 -22.33 20.69
CA ASP A 603 21.94 -21.55 21.93
C ASP A 603 21.57 -22.42 23.14
N ARG A 604 20.71 -23.42 22.94
CA ARG A 604 20.29 -24.37 24.01
C ARG A 604 21.34 -25.41 24.39
N LYS A 605 22.22 -25.80 23.45
CA LYS A 605 23.28 -26.81 23.66
C LYS A 605 22.79 -28.15 24.25
N SER A 606 21.61 -28.62 23.84
CA SER A 606 21.07 -29.92 24.29
C SER A 606 21.72 -31.09 23.54
N PRO A 607 22.35 -32.07 24.22
CA PRO A 607 22.96 -33.24 23.57
C PRO A 607 22.01 -33.99 22.63
N ASP A 608 20.73 -34.08 23.00
CA ASP A 608 19.68 -34.74 22.19
C ASP A 608 19.48 -34.10 20.82
N SER A 609 19.98 -32.88 20.61
CA SER A 609 19.90 -32.15 19.34
C SER A 609 21.07 -32.43 18.39
N VAL A 610 22.15 -33.06 18.84
CA VAL A 610 23.33 -33.35 18.01
C VAL A 610 22.96 -34.22 16.82
N LYS A 611 22.29 -35.36 17.07
CA LYS A 611 21.89 -36.28 16.00
C LYS A 611 20.92 -35.62 15.00
N PRO A 612 19.82 -34.96 15.41
CA PRO A 612 18.96 -34.22 14.48
C PRO A 612 19.70 -33.17 13.64
N LEU A 613 20.63 -32.41 14.24
CA LEU A 613 21.44 -31.41 13.53
C LEU A 613 22.35 -32.07 12.48
N VAL A 614 23.05 -33.16 12.84
CA VAL A 614 23.86 -33.93 11.89
C VAL A 614 23.00 -34.49 10.76
N MET A 615 21.79 -34.98 11.07
CA MET A 615 20.89 -35.49 10.06
C MET A 615 20.34 -34.41 9.12
N ALA A 616 20.34 -33.15 9.55
CA ALA A 616 19.91 -31.99 8.77
C ALA A 616 20.95 -31.49 7.76
N PHE A 617 22.18 -32.04 7.74
CA PHE A 617 23.16 -31.75 6.68
C PHE A 617 22.56 -32.05 5.30
N ASP A 618 22.69 -31.08 4.39
CA ASP A 618 22.17 -31.16 3.02
C ASP A 618 23.20 -30.67 1.98
N ARG A 619 22.82 -30.70 0.70
CA ARG A 619 23.69 -30.30 -0.41
C ARG A 619 23.84 -28.77 -0.55
N PHE A 620 22.90 -27.99 -0.02
CA PHE A 620 22.72 -26.59 -0.39
C PHE A 620 23.18 -25.57 0.66
N GLY A 621 23.64 -26.01 1.83
CA GLY A 621 24.32 -25.12 2.77
C GLY A 621 24.41 -25.70 4.16
N ASN A 622 25.62 -26.11 4.56
CA ASN A 622 25.88 -26.74 5.86
C ASN A 622 26.55 -25.80 6.86
N GLU A 623 26.95 -24.59 6.44
CA GLU A 623 27.70 -23.65 7.28
C GLU A 623 26.99 -23.32 8.61
N PRO A 624 25.66 -23.07 8.67
CA PRO A 624 24.97 -22.83 9.94
C PRO A 624 25.04 -24.05 10.88
N ILE A 625 24.86 -25.27 10.35
CA ILE A 625 24.91 -26.51 11.13
C ILE A 625 26.33 -26.74 11.66
N VAL A 626 27.35 -26.54 10.82
CA VAL A 626 28.77 -26.67 11.24
C VAL A 626 29.09 -25.69 12.36
N LYS A 627 28.70 -24.41 12.22
CA LYS A 627 28.89 -23.38 13.26
C LYS A 627 28.17 -23.75 14.56
N ALA A 628 26.92 -24.20 14.45
CA ALA A 628 26.13 -24.63 15.60
C ALA A 628 26.81 -25.78 16.35
N LEU A 629 27.19 -26.85 15.66
CA LEU A 629 27.84 -28.02 16.28
C LEU A 629 29.23 -27.67 16.86
N ILE A 630 30.00 -26.79 16.22
CA ILE A 630 31.27 -26.31 16.80
C ILE A 630 31.02 -25.56 18.13
N ALA A 631 29.91 -24.82 18.25
CA ALA A 631 29.57 -24.08 19.47
C ALA A 631 29.21 -24.98 20.68
N TYR A 632 28.86 -26.25 20.45
CA TYR A 632 28.74 -27.27 21.52
C TYR A 632 30.11 -27.63 22.13
N GLY A 633 31.18 -27.45 21.36
CA GLY A 633 32.55 -27.74 21.79
C GLY A 633 32.88 -29.24 21.82
N PRO A 634 34.01 -29.62 22.45
CA PRO A 634 34.52 -31.01 22.43
C PRO A 634 33.60 -32.05 23.08
N SER A 635 32.59 -31.62 23.84
CA SER A 635 31.67 -32.52 24.56
C SER A 635 30.91 -33.50 23.65
N ILE A 636 30.69 -33.11 22.39
CA ILE A 636 29.94 -33.92 21.41
C ILE A 636 30.86 -34.75 20.49
N GLU A 637 32.18 -34.76 20.71
CA GLU A 637 33.14 -35.47 19.84
C GLU A 637 32.77 -36.95 19.68
N SER A 638 32.53 -37.64 20.80
CA SER A 638 32.21 -39.07 20.80
C SER A 638 30.90 -39.39 20.08
N GLU A 639 29.92 -38.47 20.11
CA GLU A 639 28.63 -38.61 19.42
C GLU A 639 28.74 -38.40 17.90
N LEU A 640 29.73 -37.64 17.45
CA LEU A 640 29.94 -37.36 16.02
C LEU A 640 30.74 -38.44 15.30
N ILE A 641 31.65 -39.13 16.00
CA ILE A 641 32.52 -40.17 15.42
C ILE A 641 31.75 -41.24 14.62
N PRO A 642 30.61 -41.78 15.09
CA PRO A 642 29.84 -42.77 14.32
C PRO A 642 29.38 -42.27 12.95
N PHE A 643 29.16 -40.96 12.77
CA PHE A 643 28.68 -40.38 11.52
C PHE A 643 29.78 -40.18 10.47
N LEU A 644 31.04 -40.44 10.79
CA LEU A 644 32.11 -40.52 9.79
C LEU A 644 31.90 -41.67 8.79
N GLY A 645 31.08 -42.67 9.14
CA GLY A 645 30.69 -43.78 8.27
C GLY A 645 29.28 -43.67 7.69
N ASP A 646 28.61 -42.50 7.79
CA ASP A 646 27.23 -42.34 7.29
C ASP A 646 27.15 -42.56 5.77
N ALA A 647 26.04 -43.10 5.27
CA ALA A 647 25.89 -43.37 3.83
C ALA A 647 25.89 -42.08 2.99
N ARG A 648 25.44 -40.94 3.54
CA ARG A 648 25.33 -39.68 2.82
C ARG A 648 26.66 -38.92 2.85
N GLU A 649 27.12 -38.53 1.67
CA GLU A 649 28.36 -37.78 1.50
C GLU A 649 28.33 -36.45 2.26
N GLU A 650 27.20 -35.74 2.22
CA GLU A 650 27.02 -34.44 2.85
C GLU A 650 27.18 -34.51 4.38
N VAL A 651 26.72 -35.59 5.00
CA VAL A 651 26.87 -35.84 6.44
C VAL A 651 28.33 -36.10 6.78
N ARG A 652 28.98 -37.04 6.09
CA ARG A 652 30.40 -37.36 6.36
C ARG A 652 31.30 -36.13 6.21
N LYS A 653 31.10 -35.37 5.14
CA LYS A 653 31.82 -34.10 4.90
C LYS A 653 31.57 -33.10 6.03
N GLY A 654 30.31 -32.83 6.38
CA GLY A 654 29.95 -31.89 7.44
C GLY A 654 30.51 -32.30 8.81
N VAL A 655 30.48 -33.59 9.12
CA VAL A 655 31.05 -34.15 10.36
C VAL A 655 32.56 -33.97 10.40
N CYS A 656 33.29 -34.21 9.30
CA CYS A 656 34.71 -33.87 9.20
C CYS A 656 34.94 -32.38 9.49
N GLU A 657 34.19 -31.49 8.85
CA GLU A 657 34.33 -30.02 9.05
C GLU A 657 34.10 -29.60 10.52
N VAL A 658 33.13 -30.22 11.22
CA VAL A 658 32.89 -29.97 12.64
C VAL A 658 34.04 -30.51 13.51
N LEU A 659 34.44 -31.76 13.31
CA LEU A 659 35.55 -32.39 14.04
C LEU A 659 36.88 -31.69 13.77
N ALA A 660 37.04 -31.05 12.61
CA ALA A 660 38.16 -30.16 12.33
C ALA A 660 38.21 -28.97 13.28
N GLY A 661 37.09 -28.56 13.88
CA GLY A 661 37.01 -27.50 14.90
C GLY A 661 37.17 -28.02 16.33
N ILE A 662 36.53 -29.15 16.67
CA ILE A 662 36.39 -29.60 18.07
C ILE A 662 37.12 -30.91 18.41
N GLY A 663 37.47 -31.72 17.41
CA GLY A 663 38.00 -33.07 17.61
C GLY A 663 39.42 -33.11 18.19
N GLY A 664 39.73 -34.22 18.85
CA GLY A 664 41.00 -34.51 19.50
C GLY A 664 41.57 -35.87 19.08
N ASP A 665 42.16 -36.58 20.05
CA ASP A 665 42.88 -37.83 19.81
C ASP A 665 41.94 -38.99 19.43
N GLU A 666 40.71 -38.99 19.95
CA GLU A 666 39.69 -40.00 19.61
C GLU A 666 39.30 -39.90 18.13
N THR A 667 39.05 -38.67 17.65
CA THR A 667 38.80 -38.42 16.22
C THR A 667 39.96 -38.90 15.35
N LEU A 668 41.21 -38.60 15.72
CA LEU A 668 42.38 -39.06 14.96
C LEU A 668 42.48 -40.57 14.91
N ALA A 669 42.20 -41.24 16.03
CA ALA A 669 42.19 -42.70 16.10
C ALA A 669 41.07 -43.31 15.23
N ALA A 670 39.89 -42.70 15.23
CA ALA A 670 38.75 -43.12 14.40
C ALA A 670 39.03 -42.92 12.91
N MET A 671 39.49 -41.73 12.50
CA MET A 671 39.77 -41.42 11.09
C MET A 671 40.86 -42.31 10.49
N LYS A 672 41.88 -42.70 11.26
CA LYS A 672 42.93 -43.63 10.78
C LYS A 672 42.42 -45.05 10.51
N LYS A 673 41.33 -45.46 11.13
CA LYS A 673 40.73 -46.79 10.94
C LYS A 673 39.80 -46.84 9.74
N LEU A 674 39.32 -45.70 9.24
CA LEU A 674 38.40 -45.65 8.12
C LEU A 674 39.13 -45.86 6.79
N PRO A 675 38.57 -46.63 5.85
CA PRO A 675 39.11 -46.72 4.51
C PRO A 675 39.00 -45.36 3.79
N PRO A 676 39.80 -45.12 2.73
CA PRO A 676 39.65 -43.92 1.91
C PRO A 676 38.22 -43.76 1.39
N ASP A 677 37.61 -42.60 1.62
CA ASP A 677 36.26 -42.31 1.14
C ASP A 677 36.19 -42.26 -0.38
N SER A 678 35.06 -42.66 -0.98
CA SER A 678 34.86 -42.60 -2.43
C SER A 678 34.72 -41.15 -2.94
N SER A 679 34.14 -40.25 -2.15
CA SER A 679 34.02 -38.84 -2.50
C SER A 679 35.33 -38.08 -2.31
N PHE A 680 35.70 -37.33 -3.35
CA PHE A 680 36.80 -36.38 -3.29
C PHE A 680 36.61 -35.32 -2.20
N PHE A 681 35.39 -34.81 -2.02
CA PHE A 681 35.11 -33.75 -1.06
C PHE A 681 35.26 -34.23 0.38
N VAL A 682 34.84 -35.46 0.67
CA VAL A 682 34.99 -36.08 2.00
C VAL A 682 36.46 -36.37 2.29
N ARG A 683 37.22 -36.92 1.32
CA ARG A 683 38.67 -37.14 1.49
C ARG A 683 39.42 -35.85 1.80
N ASN A 684 39.10 -34.77 1.07
CA ASN A 684 39.73 -33.46 1.30
C ASN A 684 39.40 -32.91 2.69
N ALA A 685 38.11 -32.95 3.08
CA ALA A 685 37.68 -32.51 4.41
C ALA A 685 38.33 -33.33 5.53
N ALA A 686 38.45 -34.66 5.37
CA ALA A 686 39.11 -35.53 6.34
C ALA A 686 40.62 -35.22 6.47
N ALA A 687 41.32 -35.02 5.35
CA ALA A 687 42.74 -34.65 5.36
C ALA A 687 42.98 -33.28 6.04
N GLU A 688 42.12 -32.30 5.75
CA GLU A 688 42.15 -31.00 6.41
C GLU A 688 41.86 -31.12 7.92
N THR A 689 40.90 -31.97 8.30
CA THR A 689 40.56 -32.26 9.70
C THR A 689 41.76 -32.82 10.46
N ILE A 690 42.41 -33.85 9.92
CA ILE A 690 43.61 -34.46 10.53
C ILE A 690 44.70 -33.41 10.70
N THR A 691 44.94 -32.59 9.67
CA THR A 691 45.95 -31.52 9.70
C THR A 691 45.64 -30.52 10.80
N ARG A 692 44.39 -30.03 10.89
CA ARG A 692 43.98 -29.05 11.91
C ARG A 692 44.09 -29.60 13.34
N ILE A 693 43.70 -30.85 13.58
CA ILE A 693 43.83 -31.47 14.91
C ILE A 693 45.32 -31.60 15.29
N GLN A 694 46.16 -32.09 14.37
CA GLN A 694 47.60 -32.20 14.60
C GLN A 694 48.25 -30.84 14.88
N SER A 695 47.92 -29.80 14.10
CA SER A 695 48.42 -28.46 14.34
C SER A 695 48.00 -27.91 15.71
N ARG A 696 46.74 -28.12 16.14
CA ARG A 696 46.30 -27.74 17.50
C ARG A 696 47.09 -28.48 18.58
N LYS A 697 47.41 -29.75 18.37
CA LYS A 697 48.19 -30.57 19.32
C LYS A 697 49.61 -30.04 19.50
N VAL A 698 50.27 -29.64 18.41
CA VAL A 698 51.60 -29.00 18.47
C VAL A 698 51.54 -27.68 19.27
N LEU A 699 50.54 -26.84 19.00
CA LEU A 699 50.38 -25.55 19.68
C LEU A 699 50.04 -25.66 21.17
N THR A 700 49.35 -26.73 21.56
CA THR A 700 48.98 -26.99 22.96
C THR A 700 50.05 -27.77 23.73
N GLY A 701 50.87 -28.57 23.03
CA GLY A 701 51.91 -29.43 23.62
C GLY A 701 53.17 -28.70 24.11
N ASP A 702 53.47 -27.50 23.63
CA ASP A 702 54.72 -26.78 23.98
C ASP A 702 54.59 -25.75 25.10
N LYS A 703 53.37 -25.42 25.57
CA LYS A 703 53.20 -24.52 26.73
C LYS A 703 53.26 -25.22 28.10
N ALA A 704 53.43 -26.54 28.14
CA ALA A 704 53.59 -27.31 29.39
C ALA A 704 55.07 -27.53 29.81
N LYS A 705 56.03 -27.03 29.02
CA LYS A 705 57.44 -26.92 29.42
C LYS A 705 57.86 -25.45 29.34
N GLU A 706 57.34 -24.64 30.25
CA GLU A 706 57.99 -23.39 30.62
C GLU A 706 59.34 -23.77 31.27
N PRO A 707 60.50 -23.48 30.66
CA PRO A 707 61.76 -23.68 31.36
C PRO A 707 61.75 -22.74 32.57
N GLU A 708 62.04 -23.28 33.75
CA GLU A 708 62.17 -22.51 34.99
C GLU A 708 62.91 -21.18 34.71
N PRO A 709 62.43 -20.04 35.22
CA PRO A 709 63.06 -18.76 34.97
C PRO A 709 64.48 -18.81 35.51
N LYS A 710 65.47 -18.92 34.61
CA LYS A 710 66.87 -18.69 34.95
C LYS A 710 66.96 -17.28 35.52
N LYS A 711 67.33 -17.20 36.80
CA LYS A 711 67.73 -15.95 37.46
C LYS A 711 68.84 -15.32 36.62
N TYR A 712 68.51 -14.26 35.89
CA TYR A 712 69.50 -13.35 35.34
C TYR A 712 69.56 -12.12 36.25
N GLU A 713 70.72 -11.95 36.88
CA GLU A 713 71.11 -10.75 37.60
C GLU A 713 71.03 -9.54 36.65
N THR A 714 70.27 -8.53 37.07
CA THR A 714 70.17 -7.25 36.35
C THR A 714 71.22 -6.30 36.90
N THR A 715 72.32 -6.14 36.17
CA THR A 715 73.15 -4.93 36.22
C THR A 715 72.83 -4.05 35.03
N GLY A 716 72.48 -2.78 35.29
CA GLY A 716 72.94 -1.67 34.45
C GLY A 716 72.02 -1.19 33.33
N THR A 717 71.24 -0.14 33.66
CA THR A 717 71.17 1.14 32.94
C THR A 717 71.04 1.15 31.40
N GLY A 718 69.87 1.60 30.93
CA GLY A 718 69.69 2.07 29.55
C GLY A 718 68.36 2.77 29.33
N LYS A 719 68.30 4.06 29.64
CA LYS A 719 67.20 4.98 29.28
C LYS A 719 66.97 4.99 27.77
N ILE A 720 65.77 4.68 27.31
CA ILE A 720 65.23 5.22 26.05
C ILE A 720 63.80 5.71 26.32
N VAL A 721 63.61 6.99 26.03
CA VAL A 721 62.38 7.77 26.14
C VAL A 721 61.61 7.63 24.83
N ILE A 722 60.38 7.13 24.86
CA ILE A 722 59.35 7.44 23.86
C ILE A 722 57.99 7.56 24.56
N SER A 723 57.43 8.78 24.55
CA SER A 723 56.09 9.12 25.04
C SER A 723 54.99 8.55 24.13
N PRO A 724 53.79 8.30 24.68
CA PRO A 724 52.57 8.56 23.92
C PRO A 724 51.62 9.51 24.65
N ASN A 725 51.17 10.49 23.89
CA ASN A 725 50.14 11.46 24.22
C ASN A 725 48.80 10.95 23.70
N ARG A 726 47.81 10.69 24.57
CA ARG A 726 46.40 11.04 24.31
C ARG A 726 45.53 10.88 25.55
N LYS A 727 44.96 12.01 25.94
CA LYS A 727 44.00 12.23 27.02
C LYS A 727 42.67 11.53 26.72
N SER A 728 42.12 10.83 27.70
CA SER A 728 40.68 10.59 27.86
C SER A 728 40.28 11.00 29.28
N SER A 729 39.42 12.01 29.36
CA SER A 729 38.88 12.57 30.59
C SER A 729 37.74 11.70 31.11
N ALA A 730 37.92 11.09 32.28
CA ALA A 730 36.86 10.54 33.10
C ALA A 730 36.32 11.64 34.03
N GLY A 731 35.03 11.93 33.90
CA GLY A 731 34.28 12.82 34.79
C GLY A 731 33.77 12.06 36.02
N SER A 732 34.06 12.63 37.17
CA SER A 732 33.81 12.19 38.54
C SER A 732 32.33 12.03 38.90
N GLY A 733 32.04 11.00 39.68
CA GLY A 733 30.80 10.90 40.46
C GLY A 733 30.75 11.89 41.63
N LYS A 734 29.54 12.17 42.09
CA LYS A 734 29.25 12.67 43.44
C LYS A 734 27.96 12.04 43.94
N ALA A 735 28.08 11.39 45.08
CA ALA A 735 27.01 10.90 45.92
C ALA A 735 26.57 12.00 46.89
N SER A 736 25.27 12.09 47.14
CA SER A 736 24.72 12.72 48.35
C SER A 736 23.35 12.08 48.63
N GLY A 737 23.28 11.38 49.76
CA GLY A 737 22.05 10.84 50.34
C GLY A 737 21.19 11.91 51.03
N PRO A 738 20.06 11.50 51.67
CA PRO A 738 18.96 12.42 51.93
C PRO A 738 18.80 12.86 53.40
N GLN A 739 17.96 13.92 53.53
CA GLN A 739 17.11 14.38 54.64
C GLN A 739 17.58 15.52 55.55
N PRO A 740 16.65 16.34 56.09
CA PRO A 740 15.18 16.35 55.90
C PRO A 740 14.65 17.38 54.89
#